data_AF-A0A060NVM4-F1
#
_entry.id   AF-A0A060NVM4-F1
#
_cell.length_a   1.000
_cell.length_b   1.000
_cell.length_c   1.000
_cell.angle_alpha   90.00
_cell.angle_beta   90.00
_cell.angle_gamma   90.00
#
_symmetry.space_group_name_H-M   'P 1'
#
loop_
_entity.id
_entity.type
_entity.pdbx_description
1 polymer ?
#
loop_
_entity_poly.entity_id
_entity_poly.type
_entity_poly.pdbx_seq_one_letter_code
_entity_poly.pdbx_strand_id
1 'polypeptide(L)'
;MGKKTLTNAHCLLDLIERAPVSILKAFSGLPECQSLARGFDWMQDPASLPLALIEHVRHLRKEQRDLAEREALRVLRLASPRGALILSTVADQLNDNDLIAVFASQEGGEIGRSVWMRTHSDEAARLFDVAESILNTGDIRGNKRLYDAFDVPCDDAPPFIWNDTVKKELESQLTSVMRLGEPCEVIYVPLAGENKDGDAKTLHYLVVRFAGDQVNAVQVVNRSRKSFCYFPARDATLVYAPGRKVVEVYAHTLSTRAPLANVLSKYGFKMPLSSRPLNRSRYDLSRFAQPLKDAKPRLDGAKIERLYLTEAKALLGHSTDAVSLHIDSGMELHDVIGGRWSDHPFAQPGAILGVTLVADFVFDGETTETPLSIVLAEPGRCSLQGEKDQRLKQAGTQLLELLGVLKPLHPGSGVDDPNLVIQVAKLLECATSPMDGFALAQLGINIDRFEDEGIITEGDRITEKVVDLADGERFTVKLERCADGSQVRYRDTLTGNDVVLPAKHARRWKVDLNWLREEIITALGSALQGVRGKHLDEEPVFLGELDIDGFPVALHFAAKMSNERQYAKVDTALRLRPRPIPGVVLTTASVPFPFAGTNVVIPVEDVLASGRSAAAIDTARLKVSYRHGQQAAMGGTAISVKVSSDGYSAVLYIPGKAPWRVTGKGKIAVLQRLADAYAAGTPHVNTKKLMEDTNCGSPANLFSKNSPWKDYLVKVKGAHAWQLHLPMLDEPVEDDGKDVEIKEGALTG
;
A
#
# COMPACT_ATOMS: atom_id res chain seq x y z
N MET A 1 -34.34 -33.18 39.20
CA MET A 1 -33.20 -32.24 39.18
C MET A 1 -32.71 -32.12 37.75
N GLY A 2 -32.87 -30.95 37.12
CA GLY A 2 -32.54 -30.76 35.71
C GLY A 2 -31.04 -30.84 35.46
N LYS A 3 -30.62 -31.61 34.44
CA LYS A 3 -29.24 -31.61 33.92
C LYS A 3 -28.90 -30.18 33.50
N LYS A 4 -28.09 -29.47 34.30
CA LYS A 4 -27.48 -28.20 33.86
C LYS A 4 -26.51 -28.53 32.73
N THR A 5 -26.91 -28.30 31.50
CA THR A 5 -26.02 -28.38 30.33
C THR A 5 -24.93 -27.32 30.48
N LEU A 6 -23.67 -27.75 30.50
CA LEU A 6 -22.48 -26.90 30.58
C LEU A 6 -22.18 -26.28 29.21
N THR A 7 -23.08 -25.43 28.69
CA THR A 7 -22.94 -24.84 27.34
C THR A 7 -21.70 -23.96 27.17
N ASN A 8 -21.04 -23.53 28.27
CA ASN A 8 -19.92 -22.59 28.25
C ASN A 8 -18.60 -23.19 28.76
N ALA A 9 -18.43 -24.52 28.74
CA ALA A 9 -17.21 -25.18 29.20
C ALA A 9 -16.81 -26.37 28.32
N HIS A 10 -17.08 -26.26 27.01
CA HIS A 10 -16.97 -27.39 26.10
C HIS A 10 -15.51 -27.85 25.93
N CYS A 11 -14.56 -26.92 25.81
CA CYS A 11 -13.15 -27.23 25.62
C CYS A 11 -12.56 -27.87 26.87
N LEU A 12 -12.93 -27.36 28.06
CA LEU A 12 -12.51 -27.92 29.32
C LEU A 12 -13.05 -29.34 29.51
N LEU A 13 -14.30 -29.60 29.12
CA LEU A 13 -14.86 -30.95 29.16
C LEU A 13 -14.16 -31.90 28.18
N ASP A 14 -13.92 -31.48 26.93
CA ASP A 14 -13.19 -32.28 25.94
C ASP A 14 -11.77 -32.61 26.43
N LEU A 15 -11.09 -31.64 27.06
CA LEU A 15 -9.78 -31.86 27.67
C LEU A 15 -9.85 -32.90 28.80
N ILE A 16 -10.83 -32.81 29.70
CA ILE A 16 -11.01 -33.76 30.82
C ILE A 16 -11.31 -35.18 30.32
N GLU A 17 -12.06 -35.31 29.23
CA GLU A 17 -12.42 -36.61 28.67
C GLU A 17 -11.24 -37.28 27.92
N ARG A 18 -10.33 -36.49 27.33
CA ARG A 18 -9.26 -37.01 26.47
C ARG A 18 -7.88 -37.08 27.12
N ALA A 19 -7.60 -36.22 28.11
CA ALA A 19 -6.28 -36.12 28.72
C ALA A 19 -6.09 -37.15 29.85
N PRO A 20 -4.89 -37.75 29.99
CA PRO A 20 -4.54 -38.55 31.15
C PRO A 20 -4.60 -37.75 32.46
N VAL A 21 -4.82 -38.45 33.58
CA VAL A 21 -4.90 -37.85 34.92
C VAL A 21 -3.66 -37.05 35.29
N SER A 22 -2.46 -37.55 34.93
CA SER A 22 -1.18 -36.85 35.15
C SER A 22 -1.15 -35.47 34.48
N ILE A 23 -1.65 -35.40 33.24
CA ILE A 23 -1.74 -34.18 32.44
C ILE A 23 -2.79 -33.22 33.00
N LEU A 24 -3.96 -33.72 33.41
CA LEU A 24 -4.99 -32.89 34.05
C LEU A 24 -4.51 -32.27 35.36
N LYS A 25 -3.73 -33.03 36.14
CA LYS A 25 -3.13 -32.53 37.37
C LYS A 25 -2.12 -31.41 37.08
N ALA A 26 -1.25 -31.57 36.09
CA ALA A 26 -0.32 -30.52 35.66
C ALA A 26 -1.06 -29.26 35.17
N PHE A 27 -2.09 -29.43 34.33
CA PHE A 27 -2.95 -28.35 33.84
C PHE A 27 -3.63 -27.58 34.99
N SER A 28 -4.12 -28.28 36.01
CA SER A 28 -4.75 -27.65 37.19
C SER A 28 -3.78 -26.81 38.03
N GLY A 29 -2.46 -26.99 37.85
CA GLY A 29 -1.41 -26.22 38.49
C GLY A 29 -1.23 -24.81 37.92
N LEU A 30 -1.79 -24.52 36.74
CA LEU A 30 -1.72 -23.18 36.14
C LEU A 30 -2.43 -22.15 37.02
N PRO A 31 -1.90 -20.91 37.15
CA PRO A 31 -2.53 -19.83 37.93
C PRO A 31 -4.00 -19.60 37.56
N GLU A 32 -4.32 -19.67 36.26
CA GLU A 32 -5.66 -19.49 35.69
C GLU A 32 -6.61 -20.67 36.02
N CYS A 33 -6.05 -21.84 36.32
CA CYS A 33 -6.76 -23.10 36.55
C CYS A 33 -6.80 -23.54 38.02
N GLN A 34 -6.24 -22.76 38.94
CA GLN A 34 -6.14 -23.14 40.37
C GLN A 34 -7.48 -23.49 41.02
N SER A 35 -8.60 -22.96 40.51
CA SER A 35 -9.93 -23.32 40.99
C SER A 35 -10.30 -24.78 40.73
N LEU A 36 -9.68 -25.44 39.75
CA LEU A 36 -9.86 -26.88 39.50
C LEU A 36 -9.16 -27.72 40.57
N ALA A 37 -8.01 -27.26 41.07
CA ALA A 37 -7.26 -27.96 42.10
C ALA A 37 -7.84 -27.72 43.50
N ARG A 38 -8.41 -26.53 43.74
CA ARG A 38 -8.86 -26.12 45.07
C ARG A 38 -10.14 -26.84 45.50
N GLY A 39 -10.00 -27.75 46.46
CA GLY A 39 -11.13 -28.50 47.01
C GLY A 39 -11.57 -29.68 46.15
N PHE A 40 -10.72 -30.10 45.20
CA PHE A 40 -10.86 -31.35 44.46
C PHE A 40 -9.84 -32.37 44.96
N ASP A 41 -10.28 -33.59 45.22
CA ASP A 41 -9.40 -34.66 45.69
C ASP A 41 -8.79 -35.44 44.51
N TRP A 42 -7.50 -35.21 44.26
CA TRP A 42 -6.73 -35.87 43.22
C TRP A 42 -6.22 -37.28 43.61
N MET A 43 -6.50 -37.74 44.83
CA MET A 43 -6.11 -39.08 45.31
C MET A 43 -7.14 -40.16 45.00
N GLN A 44 -8.23 -39.80 44.31
CA GLN A 44 -9.27 -40.72 43.86
C GLN A 44 -8.76 -41.72 42.81
N ASP A 45 -9.52 -42.80 42.61
CA ASP A 45 -9.22 -43.79 41.58
C ASP A 45 -9.14 -43.15 40.18
N PRO A 46 -8.04 -43.34 39.41
CA PRO A 46 -7.82 -42.67 38.14
C PRO A 46 -8.96 -42.85 37.12
N ALA A 47 -9.66 -43.99 37.14
CA ALA A 47 -10.77 -44.26 36.22
C ALA A 47 -12.04 -43.44 36.55
N SER A 48 -12.23 -43.07 37.82
CA SER A 48 -13.37 -42.26 38.28
C SER A 48 -13.12 -40.76 38.25
N LEU A 49 -11.85 -40.36 38.16
CA LEU A 49 -11.40 -38.98 38.31
C LEU A 49 -11.95 -38.01 37.25
N PRO A 50 -12.00 -38.36 35.94
CA PRO A 50 -12.60 -37.47 34.94
C PRO A 50 -14.06 -37.11 35.23
N LEU A 51 -14.87 -38.10 35.61
CA LEU A 51 -16.28 -37.89 35.97
C LEU A 51 -16.43 -37.03 37.22
N ALA A 52 -15.62 -37.29 38.25
CA ALA A 52 -15.61 -36.48 39.46
C ALA A 52 -15.20 -35.03 39.17
N LEU A 53 -14.21 -34.82 38.29
CA LEU A 53 -13.75 -33.49 37.89
C LEU A 53 -14.82 -32.73 37.09
N ILE A 54 -15.55 -33.41 36.20
CA ILE A 54 -16.69 -32.83 35.48
C ILE A 54 -17.77 -32.36 36.46
N GLU A 55 -18.12 -33.17 37.47
CA GLU A 55 -19.08 -32.74 38.50
C GLU A 55 -18.55 -31.56 39.31
N HIS A 56 -17.26 -31.56 39.67
CA HIS A 56 -16.63 -30.43 40.34
C HIS A 56 -16.74 -29.13 39.51
N VAL A 57 -16.45 -29.20 38.21
CA VAL A 57 -16.57 -28.06 37.27
C VAL A 57 -17.99 -27.51 37.20
N ARG A 58 -19.03 -28.35 37.33
CA ARG A 58 -20.43 -27.91 37.39
C ARG A 58 -20.72 -27.02 38.60
N HIS A 59 -20.00 -27.24 39.70
CA HIS A 59 -20.16 -26.49 40.94
C HIS A 59 -19.28 -25.24 41.01
N LEU A 60 -18.29 -25.09 40.13
CA LEU A 60 -17.50 -23.86 40.03
C LEU A 60 -18.33 -22.66 39.57
N ARG A 61 -17.95 -21.48 40.05
CA ARG A 61 -18.53 -20.21 39.57
C ARG A 61 -18.13 -19.96 38.12
N LYS A 62 -18.97 -19.22 37.38
CA LYS A 62 -18.72 -18.89 35.97
C LYS A 62 -17.35 -18.27 35.75
N GLU A 63 -16.97 -17.25 36.53
CA GLU A 63 -15.68 -16.56 36.38
C GLU A 63 -14.46 -17.48 36.52
N GLN A 64 -14.54 -18.46 37.43
CA GLN A 64 -13.48 -19.46 37.65
C GLN A 64 -13.43 -20.47 36.51
N ARG A 65 -14.61 -20.89 36.03
CA ARG A 65 -14.75 -21.82 34.91
C ARG A 65 -14.28 -21.21 33.59
N ASP A 66 -14.61 -19.95 33.34
CA ASP A 66 -14.29 -19.24 32.09
C ASP A 66 -12.77 -19.09 31.91
N LEU A 67 -11.98 -18.97 32.99
CA LEU A 67 -10.53 -18.94 32.92
C LEU A 67 -9.94 -20.31 32.52
N ALA A 68 -10.38 -21.37 33.19
CA ALA A 68 -9.96 -22.74 32.87
C ALA A 68 -10.40 -23.17 31.46
N GLU A 69 -11.59 -22.77 31.02
CA GLU A 69 -12.10 -23.00 29.66
C GLU A 69 -11.19 -22.35 28.60
N ARG A 70 -10.72 -21.12 28.85
CA ARG A 70 -9.81 -20.44 27.93
C ARG A 70 -8.49 -21.17 27.82
N GLU A 71 -7.86 -21.56 28.93
CA GLU A 71 -6.61 -22.32 28.88
C GLU A 71 -6.80 -23.70 28.22
N ALA A 72 -7.94 -24.37 28.46
CA ALA A 72 -8.25 -25.63 27.80
C ALA A 72 -8.39 -25.47 26.29
N LEU A 73 -9.04 -24.40 25.82
CA LEU A 73 -9.10 -24.05 24.40
C LEU A 73 -7.71 -23.86 23.81
N ARG A 74 -6.83 -23.09 24.47
CA ARG A 74 -5.44 -22.85 23.99
C ARG A 74 -4.69 -24.17 23.80
N VAL A 75 -4.76 -25.05 24.81
CA VAL A 75 -4.12 -26.38 24.79
C VAL A 75 -4.69 -27.24 23.66
N LEU A 76 -6.02 -27.35 23.55
CA LEU A 76 -6.64 -28.20 22.53
C LEU A 76 -6.37 -27.70 21.11
N ARG A 77 -6.27 -26.37 20.91
CA ARG A 77 -5.90 -25.80 19.61
C ARG A 77 -4.48 -26.16 19.21
N LEU A 78 -3.53 -26.10 20.13
CA LEU A 78 -2.15 -26.54 19.89
C LEU A 78 -1.98 -28.05 19.85
N ALA A 79 -2.94 -28.82 20.36
CA ALA A 79 -3.00 -30.28 20.18
C ALA A 79 -3.67 -30.71 18.86
N SER A 80 -4.21 -29.79 18.06
CA SER A 80 -4.73 -30.09 16.72
C SER A 80 -3.60 -30.52 15.77
N PRO A 81 -3.85 -31.22 14.64
CA PRO A 81 -2.78 -31.68 13.75
C PRO A 81 -1.81 -30.57 13.29
N ARG A 82 -2.35 -29.40 12.91
CA ARG A 82 -1.55 -28.23 12.54
C ARG A 82 -0.86 -27.60 13.75
N GLY A 83 -1.59 -27.47 14.87
CA GLY A 83 -1.03 -26.94 16.11
C GLY A 83 0.14 -27.76 16.63
N ALA A 84 0.02 -29.08 16.59
CA ALA A 84 1.03 -30.02 17.06
C ALA A 84 2.30 -29.96 16.21
N LEU A 85 2.15 -29.84 14.89
CA LEU A 85 3.28 -29.61 13.99
C LEU A 85 4.01 -28.31 14.36
N ILE A 86 3.30 -27.20 14.50
CA ILE A 86 3.89 -25.91 14.90
C ILE A 86 4.58 -26.04 16.27
N LEU A 87 3.89 -26.62 17.26
CA LEU A 87 4.40 -26.78 18.62
C LEU A 87 5.68 -27.62 18.65
N SER A 88 5.74 -28.70 17.85
CA SER A 88 6.93 -29.53 17.72
C SER A 88 8.12 -28.77 17.14
N THR A 89 7.91 -27.94 16.12
CA THR A 89 8.98 -27.14 15.51
C THR A 89 9.42 -25.98 16.42
N VAL A 90 8.50 -25.42 17.20
CA VAL A 90 8.84 -24.38 18.19
C VAL A 90 9.60 -24.98 19.37
N ALA A 91 9.35 -26.25 19.73
CA ALA A 91 10.09 -26.95 20.78
C ALA A 91 11.60 -27.03 20.51
N ASP A 92 12.02 -27.03 19.24
CA ASP A 92 13.44 -26.98 18.86
C ASP A 92 14.15 -25.71 19.39
N GLN A 93 13.40 -24.65 19.70
CA GLN A 93 13.92 -23.42 20.29
C GLN A 93 14.28 -23.54 21.78
N LEU A 94 13.97 -24.66 22.44
CA LEU A 94 14.45 -24.94 23.81
C LEU A 94 15.98 -25.05 23.86
N ASN A 95 16.65 -25.36 22.73
CA ASN A 95 18.10 -25.51 22.60
C ASN A 95 18.73 -26.49 23.62
N ASP A 96 17.94 -27.45 24.13
CA ASP A 96 18.35 -28.49 25.08
C ASP A 96 17.77 -29.84 24.62
N ASN A 97 18.65 -30.75 24.23
CA ASN A 97 18.27 -32.06 23.69
C ASN A 97 17.54 -32.95 24.71
N ASP A 98 17.85 -32.81 26.00
CA ASP A 98 17.21 -33.60 27.05
C ASP A 98 15.78 -33.09 27.27
N LEU A 99 15.58 -31.78 27.28
CA LEU A 99 14.25 -31.17 27.37
C LEU A 99 13.39 -31.51 26.14
N ILE A 100 13.98 -31.50 24.93
CA ILE A 100 13.28 -31.88 23.70
C ILE A 100 12.86 -33.36 23.75
N ALA A 101 13.72 -34.26 24.26
CA ALA A 101 13.38 -35.67 24.43
C ALA A 101 12.25 -35.87 25.47
N VAL A 102 12.28 -35.11 26.58
CA VAL A 102 11.21 -35.10 27.57
C VAL A 102 9.90 -34.60 26.94
N PHE A 103 9.92 -33.52 26.17
CA PHE A 103 8.76 -33.03 25.43
C PHE A 103 8.21 -34.09 24.48
N ALA A 104 9.06 -34.72 23.67
CA ALA A 104 8.62 -35.70 22.67
C ALA A 104 7.97 -36.95 23.31
N SER A 105 8.41 -37.31 24.53
CA SER A 105 7.98 -38.49 25.27
C SER A 105 6.81 -38.27 26.23
N GLN A 106 6.19 -37.08 26.23
CA GLN A 106 5.03 -36.80 27.10
C GLN A 106 3.88 -37.77 26.88
N GLU A 107 3.32 -38.29 27.98
CA GLU A 107 2.12 -39.12 27.97
C GLU A 107 0.89 -38.32 27.52
N GLY A 108 -0.10 -38.96 26.92
CA GLY A 108 -1.33 -38.28 26.46
C GLY A 108 -1.21 -37.62 25.08
N GLY A 109 -0.18 -37.98 24.30
CA GLY A 109 -0.01 -37.54 22.92
C GLY A 109 0.14 -36.02 22.79
N GLU A 110 -0.48 -35.44 21.75
CA GLU A 110 -0.34 -34.01 21.47
C GLU A 110 -0.94 -33.10 22.57
N ILE A 111 -1.97 -33.58 23.28
CA ILE A 111 -2.53 -32.85 24.44
C ILE A 111 -1.49 -32.79 25.56
N GLY A 112 -0.84 -33.92 25.86
CA GLY A 112 0.22 -33.98 26.87
C GLY A 112 1.38 -33.05 26.58
N ARG A 113 1.86 -33.06 25.32
CA ARG A 113 2.90 -32.15 24.83
C ARG A 113 2.52 -30.68 24.97
N SER A 114 1.29 -30.34 24.60
CA SER A 114 0.76 -28.99 24.71
C SER A 114 0.65 -28.51 26.16
N VAL A 115 0.17 -29.36 27.08
CA VAL A 115 0.11 -29.02 28.51
C VAL A 115 1.51 -28.90 29.10
N TRP A 116 2.43 -29.80 28.75
CA TRP A 116 3.81 -29.75 29.24
C TRP A 116 4.50 -28.45 28.83
N MET A 117 4.41 -28.07 27.54
CA MET A 117 5.00 -26.83 27.06
C MET A 117 4.45 -25.61 27.82
N ARG A 118 3.15 -25.62 28.16
CA ARG A 118 2.51 -24.54 28.92
C ARG A 118 2.86 -24.49 30.40
N THR A 119 3.27 -25.61 31.01
CA THR A 119 3.38 -25.78 32.48
C THR A 119 4.79 -25.99 33.00
N HIS A 120 5.74 -26.47 32.17
CA HIS A 120 7.04 -26.94 32.62
C HIS A 120 7.95 -25.84 33.19
N SER A 121 8.08 -24.71 32.47
CA SER A 121 8.90 -23.57 32.88
C SER A 121 8.39 -22.28 32.21
N ASP A 122 8.84 -21.12 32.71
CA ASP A 122 8.52 -19.84 32.07
C ASP A 122 9.03 -19.76 30.63
N GLU A 123 10.14 -20.41 30.32
CA GLU A 123 10.70 -20.47 28.96
C GLU A 123 9.85 -21.34 28.02
N ALA A 124 9.46 -22.54 28.47
CA ALA A 124 8.55 -23.40 27.72
C ALA A 124 7.20 -22.70 27.51
N ALA A 125 6.67 -22.03 28.54
CA ALA A 125 5.41 -21.29 28.44
C ALA A 125 5.52 -20.11 27.44
N ARG A 126 6.67 -19.42 27.37
CA ARG A 126 6.91 -18.41 26.33
C ARG A 126 6.86 -19.02 24.93
N LEU A 127 7.46 -20.19 24.73
CA LEU A 127 7.44 -20.90 23.45
C LEU A 127 6.03 -21.41 23.09
N PHE A 128 5.23 -21.81 24.08
CA PHE A 128 3.81 -22.10 23.87
C PHE A 128 3.05 -20.89 23.28
N ASP A 129 3.25 -19.69 23.83
CA ASP A 129 2.62 -18.47 23.32
C ASP A 129 3.10 -18.12 21.88
N VAL A 130 4.35 -18.43 21.55
CA VAL A 130 4.90 -18.27 20.18
C VAL A 130 4.19 -19.20 19.22
N ALA A 131 4.05 -20.49 19.58
CA ALA A 131 3.32 -21.46 18.79
C ALA A 131 1.86 -21.04 18.59
N GLU A 132 1.21 -20.53 19.64
CA GLU A 132 -0.15 -19.99 19.57
C GLU A 132 -0.25 -18.78 18.63
N SER A 133 0.69 -17.83 18.71
CA SER A 133 0.75 -16.67 17.81
C SER A 133 0.86 -17.08 16.35
N ILE A 134 1.70 -18.08 16.06
CA ILE A 134 1.84 -18.66 14.72
C ILE A 134 0.54 -19.33 14.27
N LEU A 135 -0.09 -20.13 15.13
CA LEU A 135 -1.36 -20.80 14.81
C LEU A 135 -2.46 -19.78 14.49
N ASN A 136 -2.54 -18.69 15.26
CA ASN A 136 -3.51 -17.61 15.09
C ASN A 136 -3.39 -16.86 13.76
N THR A 137 -2.23 -16.89 13.09
CA THR A 137 -2.08 -16.28 11.75
C THR A 137 -3.08 -16.82 10.76
N GLY A 138 -3.44 -18.12 10.85
CA GLY A 138 -4.44 -18.75 9.98
C GLY A 138 -5.84 -18.16 10.14
N ASP A 139 -6.20 -17.73 11.35
CA ASP A 139 -7.54 -17.19 11.66
C ASP A 139 -7.63 -15.72 11.25
N ILE A 140 -6.51 -15.01 11.46
CA ILE A 140 -6.41 -13.57 11.27
C ILE A 140 -6.19 -13.23 9.78
N ARG A 141 -5.64 -14.15 8.98
CA ARG A 141 -5.40 -13.93 7.55
C ARG A 141 -6.65 -13.40 6.85
N GLY A 142 -6.45 -12.39 6.01
CA GLY A 142 -7.53 -11.66 5.32
C GLY A 142 -8.23 -10.58 6.15
N ASN A 143 -8.09 -10.55 7.48
CA ASN A 143 -8.69 -9.51 8.31
C ASN A 143 -7.91 -8.19 8.18
N LYS A 144 -8.37 -7.29 7.31
CA LYS A 144 -7.73 -5.99 7.00
C LYS A 144 -7.42 -5.10 8.23
N ARG A 145 -8.03 -5.33 9.40
CA ARG A 145 -7.68 -4.59 10.63
C ARG A 145 -6.43 -5.12 11.31
N LEU A 146 -6.12 -6.40 11.11
CA LEU A 146 -5.08 -7.14 11.82
C LEU A 146 -4.01 -7.72 10.89
N TYR A 147 -4.18 -7.62 9.58
CA TYR A 147 -3.37 -8.28 8.55
C TYR A 147 -3.07 -7.33 7.39
N ASP A 148 -1.79 -7.24 7.03
CA ASP A 148 -1.28 -6.64 5.79
C ASP A 148 -0.35 -7.63 5.09
N ALA A 149 -0.21 -7.52 3.77
CA ALA A 149 0.64 -8.38 2.96
C ALA A 149 1.28 -7.53 1.87
N PHE A 150 2.54 -7.84 1.60
CA PHE A 150 3.43 -7.07 0.76
C PHE A 150 4.12 -7.98 -0.23
N ASP A 151 4.22 -7.54 -1.47
CA ASP A 151 4.91 -8.28 -2.53
C ASP A 151 6.42 -8.05 -2.40
N VAL A 152 7.20 -9.07 -2.75
CA VAL A 152 8.65 -9.00 -2.83
C VAL A 152 9.02 -8.92 -4.31
N PRO A 153 9.38 -7.73 -4.83
CA PRO A 153 9.43 -7.48 -6.27
C PRO A 153 10.72 -8.03 -6.92
N CYS A 154 10.85 -9.35 -7.03
CA CYS A 154 12.00 -10.04 -7.62
C CYS A 154 11.64 -11.24 -8.49
N ASP A 155 12.48 -11.53 -9.48
CA ASP A 155 12.34 -12.71 -10.35
C ASP A 155 12.56 -14.00 -9.55
N ASP A 156 13.54 -14.01 -8.66
CA ASP A 156 13.81 -15.09 -7.71
C ASP A 156 13.69 -14.59 -6.27
N ALA A 157 12.97 -15.33 -5.42
CA ALA A 157 12.75 -14.95 -4.04
C ALA A 157 14.09 -14.91 -3.27
N PRO A 158 14.43 -13.79 -2.59
CA PRO A 158 15.69 -13.72 -1.88
C PRO A 158 15.73 -14.72 -0.73
N PRO A 159 16.89 -15.35 -0.45
CA PRO A 159 17.02 -16.23 0.69
C PRO A 159 16.81 -15.44 1.98
N PHE A 160 16.15 -16.05 2.96
CA PHE A 160 15.97 -15.45 4.27
C PHE A 160 17.25 -15.61 5.10
N ILE A 161 17.88 -14.49 5.48
CA ILE A 161 19.11 -14.49 6.26
C ILE A 161 18.74 -14.39 7.74
N TRP A 162 19.05 -15.42 8.52
CA TRP A 162 18.84 -15.42 9.97
C TRP A 162 20.10 -15.86 10.72
N ASN A 163 20.52 -15.04 11.68
CA ASN A 163 21.57 -15.34 12.67
C ASN A 163 21.43 -14.38 13.86
N ASP A 164 22.21 -14.61 14.93
CA ASP A 164 22.14 -13.80 16.15
C ASP A 164 22.47 -12.32 15.93
N THR A 165 23.32 -12.00 14.96
CA THR A 165 23.64 -10.61 14.60
C THR A 165 22.43 -9.92 13.95
N VAL A 166 21.76 -10.60 13.02
CA VAL A 166 20.53 -10.12 12.37
C VAL A 166 19.41 -9.99 13.40
N LYS A 167 19.27 -10.94 14.32
CA LYS A 167 18.30 -10.88 15.42
C LYS A 167 18.49 -9.61 16.26
N LYS A 168 19.71 -9.36 16.76
CA LYS A 168 20.01 -8.19 17.59
C LYS A 168 19.80 -6.86 16.86
N GLU A 169 20.19 -6.78 15.59
CA GLU A 169 19.97 -5.58 14.77
C GLU A 169 18.46 -5.34 14.54
N LEU A 170 17.70 -6.40 14.23
CA LEU A 170 16.24 -6.31 14.08
C LEU A 170 15.57 -5.83 15.38
N GLU A 171 15.91 -6.42 16.53
CA GLU A 171 15.38 -6.01 17.84
C GLU A 171 15.68 -4.54 18.14
N SER A 172 16.92 -4.10 17.92
CA SER A 172 17.31 -2.70 18.15
C SER A 172 16.56 -1.72 17.23
N GLN A 173 16.47 -2.03 15.94
CA GLN A 173 15.82 -1.17 14.95
C GLN A 173 14.30 -1.13 15.13
N LEU A 174 13.67 -2.29 15.41
CA LEU A 174 12.23 -2.34 15.70
C LEU A 174 11.90 -1.52 16.96
N THR A 175 12.68 -1.67 18.02
CA THR A 175 12.53 -0.88 19.26
C THR A 175 12.58 0.63 18.96
N SER A 176 13.53 1.05 18.13
CA SER A 176 13.68 2.46 17.75
C SER A 176 12.53 2.98 16.86
N VAL A 177 12.22 2.28 15.76
CA VAL A 177 11.22 2.73 14.77
C VAL A 177 9.81 2.69 15.34
N MET A 178 9.49 1.67 16.15
CA MET A 178 8.18 1.55 16.82
C MET A 178 8.08 2.42 18.08
N ARG A 179 9.18 3.07 18.50
CA ARG A 179 9.26 3.93 19.69
C ARG A 179 8.85 3.21 20.99
N LEU A 180 9.31 1.97 21.14
CA LEU A 180 9.00 1.14 22.30
C LEU A 180 9.77 1.63 23.54
N GLY A 181 9.11 1.58 24.70
CA GLY A 181 9.73 1.93 25.99
C GLY A 181 10.72 0.88 26.50
N GLU A 182 10.55 -0.37 26.06
CA GLU A 182 11.42 -1.50 26.37
C GLU A 182 11.83 -2.22 25.07
N PRO A 183 12.99 -2.91 25.05
CA PRO A 183 13.42 -3.69 23.89
C PRO A 183 12.37 -4.75 23.51
N CYS A 184 12.10 -4.90 22.21
CA CYS A 184 11.34 -6.04 21.72
C CYS A 184 12.19 -7.30 21.66
N GLU A 185 11.52 -8.45 21.71
CA GLU A 185 12.12 -9.77 21.49
C GLU A 185 11.65 -10.32 20.13
N VAL A 186 12.56 -10.90 19.35
CA VAL A 186 12.24 -11.54 18.07
C VAL A 186 12.58 -13.03 18.11
N ILE A 187 11.59 -13.87 17.84
CA ILE A 187 11.71 -15.33 17.79
C ILE A 187 11.43 -15.81 16.37
N TYR A 188 12.40 -16.53 15.79
CA TYR A 188 12.32 -17.07 14.44
C TYR A 188 11.96 -18.55 14.45
N VAL A 189 10.99 -18.93 13.61
CA VAL A 189 10.52 -20.31 13.49
C VAL A 189 10.40 -20.67 12.00
N PRO A 190 11.22 -21.57 11.46
CA PRO A 190 11.05 -22.12 10.12
C PRO A 190 9.96 -23.19 10.13
N LEU A 191 8.94 -23.09 9.28
CA LEU A 191 7.91 -24.12 9.12
C LEU A 191 7.86 -24.64 7.69
N ALA A 192 7.55 -25.91 7.50
CA ALA A 192 7.27 -26.44 6.17
C ALA A 192 5.95 -25.87 5.64
N GLY A 193 5.96 -25.25 4.47
CA GLY A 193 4.77 -24.77 3.78
C GLY A 193 4.26 -25.78 2.77
N GLU A 194 2.94 -25.98 2.73
CA GLU A 194 2.27 -26.73 1.67
C GLU A 194 2.05 -25.82 0.46
N ASN A 195 2.65 -26.17 -0.68
CA ASN A 195 2.31 -25.60 -1.97
C ASN A 195 1.32 -26.52 -2.71
N LYS A 196 0.52 -25.94 -3.61
CA LYS A 196 -0.41 -26.70 -4.47
C LYS A 196 0.28 -27.76 -5.34
N ASP A 197 1.59 -27.60 -5.58
CA ASP A 197 2.41 -28.47 -6.42
C ASP A 197 3.17 -29.57 -5.65
N GLY A 198 2.98 -29.69 -4.32
CA GLY A 198 3.62 -30.73 -3.50
C GLY A 198 5.08 -30.48 -3.10
N ASP A 199 5.73 -29.44 -3.64
CA ASP A 199 7.07 -29.02 -3.20
C ASP A 199 7.01 -28.30 -1.83
N ALA A 200 7.59 -28.93 -0.81
CA ALA A 200 7.77 -28.36 0.52
C ALA A 200 8.74 -27.17 0.45
N LYS A 201 8.21 -25.95 0.57
CA LYS A 201 9.04 -24.73 0.70
C LYS A 201 8.95 -24.22 2.13
N THR A 202 10.09 -23.84 2.71
CA THR A 202 10.15 -23.28 4.06
C THR A 202 9.46 -21.92 4.12
N LEU A 203 8.52 -21.77 5.04
CA LEU A 203 7.94 -20.51 5.48
C LEU A 203 8.72 -20.00 6.69
N HIS A 204 9.04 -18.72 6.70
CA HIS A 204 9.83 -18.10 7.75
C HIS A 204 8.90 -17.26 8.63
N TYR A 205 8.66 -17.71 9.86
CA TYR A 205 7.87 -16.97 10.85
C TYR A 205 8.80 -16.18 11.76
N LEU A 206 8.45 -14.91 12.01
CA LEU A 206 9.03 -14.10 13.07
C LEU A 206 7.92 -13.64 14.01
N VAL A 207 7.98 -14.08 15.26
CA VAL A 207 7.11 -13.58 16.32
C VAL A 207 7.86 -12.50 17.08
N VAL A 208 7.33 -11.28 17.07
CA VAL A 208 7.89 -10.11 17.75
C VAL A 208 7.03 -9.80 18.97
N ARG A 209 7.63 -9.91 20.15
CA ARG A 209 6.97 -9.61 21.43
C ARG A 209 7.46 -8.27 21.94
N PHE A 210 6.55 -7.42 22.38
CA PHE A 210 6.88 -6.09 22.89
C PHE A 210 5.86 -5.59 23.90
N ALA A 211 6.29 -4.67 24.76
CA ALA A 211 5.39 -3.95 25.65
C ALA A 211 4.52 -2.96 24.85
N GLY A 212 3.20 -3.11 24.93
CA GLY A 212 2.25 -2.15 24.39
C GLY A 212 2.17 -0.87 25.24
N ASP A 213 1.30 0.06 24.86
CA ASP A 213 1.13 1.34 25.58
C ASP A 213 0.64 1.12 27.03
N GLN A 214 1.02 2.02 27.94
CA GLN A 214 0.60 1.94 29.34
C GLN A 214 -0.93 1.95 29.47
N VAL A 215 -1.49 0.95 30.15
CA VAL A 215 -2.91 0.85 30.45
C VAL A 215 -3.13 0.99 31.96
N ASN A 216 -4.15 1.76 32.33
CA ASN A 216 -4.63 1.85 33.70
C ASN A 216 -5.77 0.86 33.91
N ALA A 217 -5.58 -0.13 34.78
CA ALA A 217 -6.62 -1.05 35.19
C ALA A 217 -7.09 -0.75 36.62
N VAL A 218 -8.36 -1.08 36.87
CA VAL A 218 -8.97 -0.97 38.18
C VAL A 218 -9.33 -2.37 38.65
N GLN A 219 -8.68 -2.83 39.71
CA GLN A 219 -9.08 -4.04 40.41
C GLN A 219 -9.98 -3.66 41.58
N VAL A 220 -11.13 -4.33 41.69
CA VAL A 220 -11.96 -4.27 42.89
C VAL A 220 -11.75 -5.56 43.67
N VAL A 221 -10.99 -5.48 44.77
CA VAL A 221 -10.76 -6.60 45.69
C VAL A 221 -11.37 -6.23 47.03
N ASN A 222 -12.25 -7.07 47.57
CA ASN A 222 -12.92 -6.85 48.87
C ASN A 222 -13.61 -5.47 48.99
N ARG A 223 -14.31 -5.03 47.93
CA ARG A 223 -14.95 -3.69 47.83
C ARG A 223 -13.99 -2.49 47.91
N SER A 224 -12.68 -2.74 47.93
CA SER A 224 -11.64 -1.71 47.78
C SER A 224 -11.24 -1.58 46.33
N ARG A 225 -11.24 -0.34 45.82
CA ARG A 225 -10.84 -0.01 44.45
C ARG A 225 -9.34 0.29 44.45
N LYS A 226 -8.53 -0.57 43.83
CA LYS A 226 -7.11 -0.32 43.56
C LYS A 226 -6.93 -0.08 42.07
N SER A 227 -6.42 1.09 41.72
CA SER A 227 -5.95 1.39 40.37
C SER A 227 -4.48 1.00 40.26
N PHE A 228 -4.10 0.33 39.18
CA PHE A 228 -2.71 0.01 38.88
C PHE A 228 -2.45 0.24 37.38
N CYS A 229 -1.23 0.63 37.05
CA CYS A 229 -0.79 0.86 35.68
C CYS A 229 0.12 -0.29 35.26
N TYR A 230 -0.07 -0.84 34.06
CA TYR A 230 0.81 -1.86 33.50
C TYR A 230 0.93 -1.69 31.99
N PHE A 231 1.97 -2.26 31.39
CA PHE A 231 2.15 -2.31 29.95
C PHE A 231 1.72 -3.71 29.47
N PRO A 232 0.66 -3.85 28.65
CA PRO A 232 0.21 -5.14 28.18
C PRO A 232 1.24 -5.71 27.19
N ALA A 233 1.60 -6.98 27.35
CA ALA A 233 2.37 -7.68 26.32
C ALA A 233 1.56 -7.73 25.02
N ARG A 234 2.22 -7.39 23.90
CA ARG A 234 1.66 -7.50 22.55
C ARG A 234 2.58 -8.34 21.70
N ASP A 235 1.96 -9.16 20.86
CA ASP A 235 2.66 -9.95 19.87
C ASP A 235 2.29 -9.43 18.48
N ALA A 236 3.28 -9.40 17.59
CA ALA A 236 3.11 -9.25 16.15
C ALA A 236 3.78 -10.43 15.47
N THR A 237 3.15 -10.98 14.44
CA THR A 237 3.72 -12.10 13.68
C THR A 237 3.96 -11.66 12.25
N LEU A 238 5.15 -11.96 11.74
CA LEU A 238 5.49 -11.77 10.34
C LEU A 238 5.74 -13.14 9.72
N VAL A 239 5.21 -13.35 8.51
CA VAL A 239 5.43 -14.57 7.72
C VAL A 239 6.05 -14.18 6.38
N TYR A 240 7.27 -14.62 6.13
CA TYR A 240 7.86 -14.55 4.80
C TYR A 240 7.69 -15.90 4.09
N ALA A 241 7.04 -15.87 2.93
CA ALA A 241 6.78 -17.02 2.09
C ALA A 241 7.56 -16.89 0.76
N PRO A 242 8.80 -17.40 0.68
CA PRO A 242 9.64 -17.26 -0.52
C PRO A 242 8.96 -17.82 -1.76
N GLY A 243 8.27 -18.95 -1.63
CA GLY A 243 7.55 -19.59 -2.74
C GLY A 243 6.44 -18.74 -3.35
N ARG A 244 5.84 -17.83 -2.56
CA ARG A 244 4.79 -16.91 -3.00
C ARG A 244 5.32 -15.50 -3.26
N LYS A 245 6.57 -15.21 -2.87
CA LYS A 245 7.18 -13.87 -2.86
C LYS A 245 6.37 -12.86 -2.03
N VAL A 246 5.77 -13.32 -0.94
CA VAL A 246 4.93 -12.47 -0.09
C VAL A 246 5.49 -12.39 1.32
N VAL A 247 5.47 -11.17 1.88
CA VAL A 247 5.62 -10.93 3.31
C VAL A 247 4.25 -10.57 3.89
N GLU A 248 3.78 -11.35 4.85
CA GLU A 248 2.54 -11.11 5.57
C GLU A 248 2.86 -10.60 6.98
N VAL A 249 2.09 -9.63 7.46
CA VAL A 249 2.25 -9.02 8.78
C VAL A 249 0.93 -9.01 9.53
N TYR A 250 0.95 -9.58 10.73
CA TYR A 250 -0.17 -9.77 11.62
C TYR A 250 0.06 -8.95 12.89
N ALA A 251 -0.68 -7.85 13.07
CA ALA A 251 -0.62 -7.03 14.29
C ALA A 251 -1.86 -6.16 14.45
N HIS A 252 -2.15 -5.73 15.69
CA HIS A 252 -3.34 -4.97 16.05
C HIS A 252 -3.44 -3.57 15.41
N THR A 253 -2.32 -2.92 15.11
CA THR A 253 -2.29 -1.54 14.62
C THR A 253 -1.46 -1.40 13.34
N LEU A 254 -1.90 -0.52 12.46
CA LEU A 254 -1.16 -0.17 11.24
C LEU A 254 0.23 0.41 11.56
N SER A 255 0.33 1.16 12.66
CA SER A 255 1.57 1.72 13.19
C SER A 255 2.60 0.69 13.62
N THR A 256 2.20 -0.57 13.84
CA THR A 256 3.12 -1.69 14.08
C THR A 256 3.41 -2.42 12.77
N ARG A 257 2.40 -2.66 11.93
CA ARG A 257 2.55 -3.49 10.72
C ARG A 257 3.53 -2.90 9.69
N ALA A 258 3.40 -1.60 9.36
CA ALA A 258 4.25 -0.98 8.35
C ALA A 258 5.74 -0.90 8.78
N PRO A 259 6.09 -0.42 9.99
CA PRO A 259 7.46 -0.49 10.49
C PRO A 259 8.05 -1.89 10.50
N LEU A 260 7.27 -2.88 10.97
CA LEU A 260 7.73 -4.27 11.06
C LEU A 260 8.08 -4.85 9.68
N ALA A 261 7.24 -4.60 8.69
CA ALA A 261 7.49 -4.98 7.30
C ALA A 261 8.77 -4.32 6.74
N ASN A 262 8.91 -3.00 6.93
CA ASN A 262 10.02 -2.21 6.39
C ASN A 262 11.37 -2.57 7.03
N VAL A 263 11.40 -2.77 8.34
CA VAL A 263 12.63 -3.15 9.05
C VAL A 263 13.05 -4.56 8.61
N LEU A 264 12.13 -5.51 8.52
CA LEU A 264 12.50 -6.84 8.03
C LEU A 264 13.02 -6.80 6.59
N SER A 265 12.37 -6.05 5.71
CA SER A 265 12.79 -5.98 4.31
C SER A 265 14.22 -5.44 4.18
N LYS A 266 14.58 -4.44 5.00
CA LYS A 266 15.90 -3.83 5.04
C LYS A 266 16.99 -4.76 5.57
N TYR A 267 16.70 -5.57 6.60
CA TYR A 267 17.72 -6.35 7.30
C TYR A 267 17.70 -7.86 7.01
N GLY A 268 16.52 -8.46 6.83
CA GLY A 268 16.33 -9.90 6.62
C GLY A 268 16.71 -10.38 5.22
N PHE A 269 16.40 -9.60 4.18
CA PHE A 269 16.76 -9.94 2.79
C PHE A 269 17.23 -8.74 1.95
N LYS A 270 17.38 -7.55 2.56
CA LYS A 270 17.99 -6.34 1.99
C LYS A 270 17.33 -5.82 0.71
N MET A 271 16.01 -5.94 0.60
CA MET A 271 15.23 -5.36 -0.49
C MET A 271 14.02 -4.59 0.03
N PRO A 272 13.61 -3.48 -0.61
CA PRO A 272 12.35 -2.83 -0.28
C PRO A 272 11.17 -3.73 -0.67
N LEU A 273 10.12 -3.71 0.16
CA LEU A 273 8.84 -4.32 -0.17
C LEU A 273 8.10 -3.44 -1.17
N SER A 274 7.23 -4.06 -1.96
CA SER A 274 6.35 -3.34 -2.86
C SER A 274 5.11 -2.81 -2.14
N SER A 275 4.67 -1.64 -2.56
CA SER A 275 3.38 -1.01 -2.26
C SER A 275 2.21 -1.65 -3.01
N ARG A 276 2.46 -2.73 -3.79
CA ARG A 276 1.45 -3.49 -4.51
C ARG A 276 0.30 -3.88 -3.58
N PRO A 277 -0.96 -3.59 -3.96
CA PRO A 277 -2.09 -3.81 -3.07
C PRO A 277 -2.55 -5.28 -3.03
N LEU A 278 -1.74 -6.19 -2.46
CA LEU A 278 -2.03 -7.63 -2.45
C LEU A 278 -3.28 -8.02 -1.66
N ASN A 279 -3.63 -7.27 -0.61
CA ASN A 279 -4.77 -7.55 0.27
C ASN A 279 -6.03 -6.75 -0.04
N ARG A 280 -5.99 -5.93 -1.10
CA ARG A 280 -7.17 -5.21 -1.51
C ARG A 280 -8.07 -6.16 -2.30
N SER A 281 -9.36 -6.00 -2.05
CA SER A 281 -10.39 -6.81 -2.67
C SER A 281 -11.44 -5.87 -3.17
N ARG A 282 -11.92 -6.12 -4.38
CA ARG A 282 -13.03 -5.39 -4.97
C ARG A 282 -14.32 -6.16 -4.70
N TYR A 283 -15.36 -5.44 -4.30
CA TYR A 283 -16.70 -5.99 -4.14
C TYR A 283 -17.60 -5.46 -5.26
N ASP A 284 -18.06 -6.34 -6.13
CA ASP A 284 -19.02 -6.05 -7.18
C ASP A 284 -20.42 -6.48 -6.73
N LEU A 285 -21.25 -5.51 -6.37
CA LEU A 285 -22.60 -5.78 -5.84
C LEU A 285 -23.64 -5.99 -6.95
N SER A 286 -23.27 -5.89 -8.22
CA SER A 286 -24.20 -6.02 -9.36
C SER A 286 -24.89 -7.39 -9.41
N ARG A 287 -24.24 -8.45 -8.91
CA ARG A 287 -24.82 -9.81 -8.83
C ARG A 287 -26.14 -9.85 -8.08
N PHE A 288 -26.33 -8.96 -7.10
CA PHE A 288 -27.51 -8.92 -6.23
C PHE A 288 -28.72 -8.21 -6.86
N ALA A 289 -28.59 -7.65 -8.06
CA ALA A 289 -29.73 -7.19 -8.85
C ALA A 289 -30.59 -8.35 -9.39
N GLN A 290 -30.08 -9.59 -9.33
CA GLN A 290 -30.78 -10.79 -9.75
C GLN A 290 -31.05 -11.72 -8.55
N PRO A 291 -32.11 -12.54 -8.59
CA PRO A 291 -32.42 -13.50 -7.53
C PRO A 291 -31.27 -14.50 -7.26
N LEU A 292 -31.16 -14.92 -5.99
CA LEU A 292 -30.14 -15.88 -5.53
C LEU A 292 -30.68 -17.30 -5.26
N LYS A 293 -32.00 -17.50 -5.39
CA LYS A 293 -32.71 -18.72 -4.97
C LYS A 293 -32.10 -20.03 -5.50
N ASP A 294 -31.59 -20.02 -6.73
CA ASP A 294 -30.99 -21.18 -7.38
C ASP A 294 -29.46 -21.21 -7.32
N ALA A 295 -28.83 -20.20 -6.72
CA ALA A 295 -27.38 -20.10 -6.64
C ALA A 295 -26.85 -20.93 -5.45
N LYS A 296 -26.42 -22.16 -5.74
CA LYS A 296 -25.74 -23.04 -4.78
C LYS A 296 -24.34 -23.41 -5.29
N PRO A 297 -23.38 -22.48 -5.26
CA PRO A 297 -22.01 -22.78 -5.64
C PRO A 297 -21.41 -23.87 -4.74
N ARG A 298 -20.55 -24.72 -5.29
CA ARG A 298 -19.88 -25.80 -4.55
C ARG A 298 -18.73 -25.22 -3.73
N LEU A 299 -18.78 -25.41 -2.41
CA LEU A 299 -17.72 -25.01 -1.48
C LEU A 299 -16.90 -26.22 -1.02
N ASP A 300 -15.70 -25.96 -0.54
CA ASP A 300 -14.84 -26.97 0.08
C ASP A 300 -15.18 -27.07 1.57
N GLY A 301 -15.55 -28.27 2.03
CA GLY A 301 -15.86 -28.52 3.45
C GLY A 301 -17.23 -28.04 3.93
N ALA A 302 -18.07 -27.46 3.05
CA ALA A 302 -19.39 -26.97 3.39
C ALA A 302 -20.39 -27.08 2.22
N LYS A 303 -21.67 -27.25 2.56
CA LYS A 303 -22.80 -27.21 1.62
C LYS A 303 -23.69 -26.02 1.95
N ILE A 304 -24.23 -25.37 0.93
CA ILE A 304 -25.20 -24.27 1.07
C ILE A 304 -26.61 -24.85 0.97
N GLU A 305 -27.38 -24.79 2.05
CA GLU A 305 -28.80 -25.19 2.03
C GLU A 305 -29.67 -24.06 1.52
N ARG A 306 -29.40 -22.83 1.97
CA ARG A 306 -30.15 -21.63 1.56
C ARG A 306 -29.21 -20.46 1.34
N LEU A 307 -29.54 -19.65 0.33
CA LEU A 307 -28.86 -18.42 0.02
C LEU A 307 -29.90 -17.36 -0.34
N TYR A 308 -29.95 -16.27 0.40
CA TYR A 308 -30.97 -15.25 0.22
C TYR A 308 -30.54 -13.88 0.74
N LEU A 309 -31.19 -12.84 0.26
CA LEU A 309 -31.01 -11.48 0.76
C LEU A 309 -32.10 -11.16 1.79
N THR A 310 -31.72 -10.59 2.94
CA THR A 310 -32.67 -10.05 3.93
C THR A 310 -32.78 -8.54 3.86
N GLU A 311 -31.73 -7.87 3.39
CA GLU A 311 -31.73 -6.43 3.17
C GLU A 311 -31.08 -6.11 1.83
N ALA A 312 -31.64 -5.16 1.11
CA ALA A 312 -31.01 -4.57 -0.05
C ALA A 312 -31.27 -3.06 -0.07
N LYS A 313 -30.23 -2.30 -0.39
CA LYS A 313 -30.29 -0.86 -0.61
C LYS A 313 -29.91 -0.57 -2.06
N ALA A 314 -30.77 0.11 -2.79
CA ALA A 314 -30.56 0.43 -4.20
C ALA A 314 -30.86 1.89 -4.51
N LEU A 315 -30.20 2.43 -5.54
CA LEU A 315 -30.52 3.75 -6.10
C LEU A 315 -31.72 3.70 -7.05
N LEU A 316 -32.61 4.68 -6.89
CA LEU A 316 -33.89 4.80 -7.60
C LEU A 316 -33.80 5.54 -8.95
N GLY A 317 -32.67 6.15 -9.28
CA GLY A 317 -32.61 7.08 -10.41
C GLY A 317 -31.63 8.19 -10.12
N HIS A 318 -32.05 9.22 -9.40
CA HIS A 318 -31.18 10.33 -8.99
C HIS A 318 -29.99 9.83 -8.14
N SER A 319 -28.83 10.49 -8.23
CA SER A 319 -27.58 10.08 -7.58
C SER A 319 -27.63 10.06 -6.03
N THR A 320 -28.73 10.54 -5.44
CA THR A 320 -28.98 10.62 -3.99
C THR A 320 -30.16 9.78 -3.52
N ASP A 321 -31.09 9.44 -4.41
CA ASP A 321 -32.36 8.84 -4.01
C ASP A 321 -32.20 7.33 -3.92
N ALA A 322 -32.25 6.81 -2.70
CA ALA A 322 -32.07 5.40 -2.41
C ALA A 322 -33.28 4.83 -1.69
N VAL A 323 -33.62 3.59 -2.02
CA VAL A 323 -34.56 2.77 -1.25
C VAL A 323 -33.79 1.66 -0.55
N SER A 324 -34.07 1.48 0.73
CA SER A 324 -33.65 0.30 1.49
C SER A 324 -34.89 -0.53 1.76
N LEU A 325 -34.80 -1.83 1.51
CA LEU A 325 -35.83 -2.78 1.89
C LEU A 325 -35.20 -3.83 2.80
N HIS A 326 -35.84 -4.06 3.94
CA HIS A 326 -35.47 -5.07 4.92
C HIS A 326 -36.64 -6.04 5.11
N ILE A 327 -36.35 -7.34 5.16
CA ILE A 327 -37.33 -8.41 5.24
C ILE A 327 -36.93 -9.37 6.37
N ASP A 328 -37.75 -9.42 7.41
CA ASP A 328 -37.55 -10.31 8.57
C ASP A 328 -38.08 -11.74 8.34
N SER A 329 -38.83 -11.98 7.26
CA SER A 329 -39.49 -13.27 7.02
C SER A 329 -38.54 -14.43 6.73
N GLY A 330 -37.26 -14.14 6.47
CA GLY A 330 -36.26 -15.11 6.00
C GLY A 330 -36.49 -15.59 4.56
N MET A 331 -37.51 -15.09 3.87
CA MET A 331 -37.71 -15.35 2.43
C MET A 331 -36.72 -14.54 1.59
N GLU A 332 -36.49 -15.00 0.36
CA GLU A 332 -35.63 -14.29 -0.59
C GLU A 332 -36.28 -12.95 -1.01
N LEU A 333 -35.47 -11.88 -0.98
CA LEU A 333 -35.95 -10.52 -1.16
C LEU A 333 -36.61 -10.26 -2.51
N HIS A 334 -36.05 -10.76 -3.62
CA HIS A 334 -36.62 -10.59 -4.96
C HIS A 334 -37.94 -11.37 -5.11
N ASP A 335 -38.07 -12.55 -4.51
CA ASP A 335 -39.34 -13.30 -4.49
C ASP A 335 -40.46 -12.51 -3.80
N VAL A 336 -40.16 -11.92 -2.63
CA VAL A 336 -41.14 -11.12 -1.88
C VAL A 336 -41.53 -9.86 -2.64
N ILE A 337 -40.56 -9.21 -3.28
CA ILE A 337 -40.81 -8.00 -4.06
C ILE A 337 -41.63 -8.32 -5.32
N GLY A 338 -41.21 -9.30 -6.12
CA GLY A 338 -41.88 -9.66 -7.37
C GLY A 338 -43.31 -10.18 -7.17
N GLY A 339 -43.60 -10.77 -6.00
CA GLY A 339 -44.96 -11.16 -5.63
C GLY A 339 -45.90 -10.00 -5.25
N ARG A 340 -45.36 -8.80 -4.96
CA ARG A 340 -46.14 -7.63 -4.50
C ARG A 340 -46.10 -6.43 -5.43
N TRP A 341 -45.04 -6.28 -6.20
CA TRP A 341 -44.85 -5.16 -7.12
C TRP A 341 -44.49 -5.68 -8.50
N SER A 342 -45.24 -5.24 -9.52
CA SER A 342 -44.97 -5.55 -10.93
C SER A 342 -43.74 -4.80 -11.47
N ASP A 343 -43.54 -3.56 -11.03
CA ASP A 343 -42.35 -2.74 -11.27
C ASP A 343 -41.75 -2.34 -9.92
N HIS A 344 -40.49 -2.68 -9.69
CA HIS A 344 -39.81 -2.39 -8.43
C HIS A 344 -38.37 -1.89 -8.64
N PRO A 345 -37.85 -1.06 -7.71
CA PRO A 345 -36.55 -0.42 -7.89
C PRO A 345 -35.36 -1.38 -7.88
N PHE A 346 -35.56 -2.60 -7.37
CA PHE A 346 -34.54 -3.66 -7.36
C PHE A 346 -34.52 -4.52 -8.64
N ALA A 347 -35.49 -4.36 -9.56
CA ALA A 347 -35.52 -5.11 -10.82
C ALA A 347 -34.52 -4.52 -11.83
N GLN A 348 -34.37 -3.19 -11.81
CA GLN A 348 -33.41 -2.43 -12.62
C GLN A 348 -32.76 -1.31 -11.77
N PRO A 349 -32.05 -1.67 -10.68
CA PRO A 349 -31.49 -0.69 -9.76
C PRO A 349 -30.41 0.14 -10.45
N GLY A 350 -30.20 1.39 -10.01
CA GLY A 350 -29.09 2.21 -10.53
C GLY A 350 -27.73 1.82 -10.05
N ALA A 351 -27.71 1.36 -8.83
CA ALA A 351 -26.65 0.57 -8.27
C ALA A 351 -27.23 -0.11 -7.04
N ILE A 352 -26.68 -1.27 -6.72
CA ILE A 352 -26.83 -1.83 -5.39
C ILE A 352 -25.82 -1.14 -4.49
N LEU A 353 -26.32 -0.36 -3.52
CA LEU A 353 -25.50 0.38 -2.56
C LEU A 353 -25.05 -0.49 -1.39
N GLY A 354 -25.80 -1.54 -1.09
CA GLY A 354 -25.47 -2.49 -0.04
C GLY A 354 -26.53 -3.58 0.09
N VAL A 355 -26.12 -4.71 0.67
CA VAL A 355 -26.98 -5.86 0.92
C VAL A 355 -26.60 -6.54 2.22
N THR A 356 -27.56 -7.24 2.80
CA THR A 356 -27.32 -8.25 3.84
C THR A 356 -27.63 -9.62 3.21
N LEU A 357 -26.56 -10.35 2.89
CA LEU A 357 -26.59 -11.70 2.34
C LEU A 357 -26.60 -12.72 3.47
N VAL A 358 -27.54 -13.65 3.46
CA VAL A 358 -27.61 -14.75 4.42
C VAL A 358 -27.38 -16.07 3.70
N ALA A 359 -26.45 -16.87 4.24
CA ALA A 359 -26.16 -18.22 3.77
C ALA A 359 -26.28 -19.22 4.92
N ASP A 360 -27.12 -20.24 4.75
CA ASP A 360 -27.26 -21.33 5.71
C ASP A 360 -26.34 -22.48 5.28
N PHE A 361 -25.27 -22.71 6.06
CA PHE A 361 -24.26 -23.73 5.77
C PHE A 361 -24.50 -25.02 6.54
N VAL A 362 -24.16 -26.14 5.93
CA VAL A 362 -23.97 -27.44 6.60
C VAL A 362 -22.53 -27.88 6.35
N PHE A 363 -21.71 -27.95 7.39
CA PHE A 363 -20.32 -28.36 7.28
C PHE A 363 -20.18 -29.88 7.19
N ASP A 364 -19.08 -30.35 6.60
CA ASP A 364 -18.81 -31.78 6.47
C ASP A 364 -18.81 -32.49 7.84
N GLY A 365 -19.61 -33.54 7.96
CA GLY A 365 -19.81 -34.29 9.21
C GLY A 365 -20.84 -33.69 10.16
N GLU A 366 -21.38 -32.52 9.87
CA GLU A 366 -22.47 -31.88 10.62
C GLU A 366 -23.82 -32.10 9.93
N THR A 367 -24.90 -32.06 10.72
CA THR A 367 -26.29 -32.12 10.23
C THR A 367 -27.07 -30.85 10.54
N THR A 368 -26.47 -29.94 11.31
CA THR A 368 -27.07 -28.68 11.75
C THR A 368 -26.74 -27.57 10.79
N GLU A 369 -27.76 -26.82 10.37
CA GLU A 369 -27.58 -25.60 9.60
C GLU A 369 -26.99 -24.49 10.49
N THR A 370 -25.93 -23.86 10.01
CA THR A 370 -25.26 -22.73 10.66
C THR A 370 -25.41 -21.49 9.77
N PRO A 371 -26.22 -20.50 10.17
CA PRO A 371 -26.45 -19.30 9.37
C PRO A 371 -25.26 -18.33 9.45
N LEU A 372 -24.87 -17.76 8.32
CA LEU A 372 -23.92 -16.65 8.21
C LEU A 372 -24.60 -15.44 7.57
N SER A 373 -24.51 -14.29 8.24
CA SER A 373 -24.97 -13.01 7.71
C SER A 373 -23.79 -12.12 7.31
N ILE A 374 -23.74 -11.75 6.03
CA ILE A 374 -22.69 -10.95 5.42
C ILE A 374 -23.30 -9.62 4.96
N VAL A 375 -22.90 -8.53 5.61
CA VAL A 375 -23.24 -7.17 5.20
C VAL A 375 -22.19 -6.67 4.23
N LEU A 376 -22.62 -6.30 3.03
CA LEU A 376 -21.81 -5.71 1.97
C LEU A 376 -22.34 -4.30 1.67
N ALA A 377 -21.46 -3.32 1.51
CA ALA A 377 -21.88 -1.96 1.15
C ALA A 377 -20.81 -1.19 0.37
N GLU A 378 -21.22 -0.28 -0.50
CA GLU A 378 -20.33 0.65 -1.18
C GLU A 378 -19.82 1.74 -0.21
N PRO A 379 -18.57 2.23 -0.35
CA PRO A 379 -17.50 1.65 -1.17
C PRO A 379 -16.76 0.54 -0.40
N GLY A 380 -16.80 -0.71 -0.91
CA GLY A 380 -15.93 -1.81 -0.51
C GLY A 380 -16.03 -2.32 0.95
N ARG A 381 -17.14 -2.09 1.65
CA ARG A 381 -17.37 -2.60 3.02
C ARG A 381 -17.89 -4.04 2.99
N CYS A 382 -17.35 -4.87 3.88
CA CYS A 382 -17.78 -6.25 4.07
C CYS A 382 -17.63 -6.65 5.55
N SER A 383 -18.69 -7.19 6.17
CA SER A 383 -18.67 -7.63 7.57
C SER A 383 -17.99 -8.97 7.80
N LEU A 384 -17.78 -9.77 6.74
CA LEU A 384 -17.25 -11.14 6.82
C LEU A 384 -15.93 -11.22 7.58
N GLN A 385 -15.08 -10.20 7.44
CA GLN A 385 -13.78 -10.16 8.11
C GLN A 385 -13.88 -9.99 9.64
N GLY A 386 -15.03 -9.56 10.14
CA GLY A 386 -15.34 -9.48 11.58
C GLY A 386 -15.94 -10.76 12.17
N GLU A 387 -16.22 -11.78 11.34
CA GLU A 387 -16.70 -13.07 11.82
C GLU A 387 -15.63 -13.78 12.66
N LYS A 388 -16.04 -14.32 13.81
CA LYS A 388 -15.16 -14.98 14.77
C LYS A 388 -14.96 -16.45 14.44
N ASP A 389 -15.96 -17.11 13.88
CA ASP A 389 -15.83 -18.49 13.43
C ASP A 389 -15.04 -18.54 12.11
N GLN A 390 -13.86 -19.14 12.16
CA GLN A 390 -12.98 -19.27 11.01
C GLN A 390 -13.58 -20.11 9.87
N ARG A 391 -14.36 -21.14 10.19
CA ARG A 391 -14.97 -22.02 9.19
C ARG A 391 -16.03 -21.26 8.40
N LEU A 392 -16.87 -20.49 9.10
CA LEU A 392 -17.86 -19.59 8.47
C LEU A 392 -17.18 -18.48 7.66
N LYS A 393 -16.11 -17.89 8.19
CA LYS A 393 -15.33 -16.87 7.48
C LYS A 393 -14.73 -17.40 6.17
N GLN A 394 -14.17 -18.63 6.19
CA GLN A 394 -13.62 -19.29 4.99
C GLN A 394 -14.71 -19.62 3.98
N ALA A 395 -15.79 -20.30 4.41
CA ALA A 395 -16.93 -20.65 3.55
C ALA A 395 -17.57 -19.40 2.94
N GLY A 396 -17.76 -18.34 3.73
CA GLY A 396 -18.27 -17.05 3.26
C GLY A 396 -17.34 -16.37 2.25
N THR A 397 -16.02 -16.51 2.39
CA THR A 397 -15.06 -15.90 1.44
C THR A 397 -15.16 -16.60 0.09
N GLN A 398 -15.13 -17.94 0.09
CA GLN A 398 -15.27 -18.76 -1.11
C GLN A 398 -16.63 -18.53 -1.79
N LEU A 399 -17.70 -18.38 -1.00
CA LEU A 399 -19.03 -18.04 -1.51
C LEU A 399 -19.02 -16.72 -2.28
N LEU A 400 -18.43 -15.65 -1.71
CA LEU A 400 -18.39 -14.35 -2.39
C LEU A 400 -17.54 -14.39 -3.67
N GLU A 401 -16.46 -15.17 -3.71
CA GLU A 401 -15.64 -15.35 -4.92
C GLU A 401 -16.42 -16.08 -6.01
N LEU A 402 -17.10 -17.18 -5.67
CA LEU A 402 -17.88 -17.98 -6.63
C LEU A 402 -19.13 -17.25 -7.13
N LEU A 403 -19.68 -16.32 -6.35
CA LEU A 403 -20.74 -15.42 -6.81
C LEU A 403 -20.22 -14.30 -7.73
N GLY A 404 -18.90 -14.17 -7.89
CA GLY A 404 -18.27 -13.07 -8.62
C GLY A 404 -18.37 -11.72 -7.91
N VAL A 405 -18.76 -11.72 -6.63
CA VAL A 405 -18.91 -10.52 -5.81
C VAL A 405 -17.55 -10.09 -5.28
N LEU A 406 -16.79 -11.01 -4.70
CA LEU A 406 -15.42 -10.78 -4.29
C LEU A 406 -14.51 -11.03 -5.50
N LYS A 407 -13.96 -9.97 -6.08
CA LYS A 407 -13.01 -10.06 -7.19
C LYS A 407 -11.58 -9.83 -6.67
N PRO A 408 -10.64 -10.76 -6.92
CA PRO A 408 -9.23 -10.50 -6.67
C PRO A 408 -8.79 -9.36 -7.58
N LEU A 409 -7.82 -8.57 -7.12
CA LEU A 409 -7.14 -7.63 -7.99
C LEU A 409 -6.20 -8.39 -8.92
N HIS A 410 -6.03 -7.86 -10.13
CA HIS A 410 -5.07 -8.36 -11.11
C HIS A 410 -4.04 -7.26 -11.39
N PRO A 411 -3.11 -6.95 -10.45
CA PRO A 411 -2.16 -5.89 -10.68
C PRO A 411 -1.29 -6.24 -11.87
N GLY A 412 -1.31 -5.38 -12.87
CA GLY A 412 -0.47 -5.47 -14.06
C GLY A 412 1.00 -5.29 -13.70
N SER A 413 1.87 -5.47 -14.70
CA SER A 413 3.28 -5.15 -14.58
C SER A 413 3.65 -4.10 -15.63
N GLY A 414 4.28 -3.02 -15.20
CA GLY A 414 4.88 -2.04 -16.10
C GLY A 414 6.08 -2.56 -16.89
N VAL A 415 6.58 -3.77 -16.61
CA VAL A 415 7.78 -4.35 -17.26
C VAL A 415 7.56 -4.57 -18.75
N ASP A 416 6.39 -5.05 -19.16
CA ASP A 416 6.10 -5.48 -20.53
C ASP A 416 4.93 -4.71 -21.18
N ASP A 417 4.34 -3.74 -20.47
CA ASP A 417 3.25 -2.91 -20.99
C ASP A 417 3.60 -1.42 -21.08
N PRO A 418 4.13 -0.96 -22.23
CA PRO A 418 4.37 0.45 -22.48
C PRO A 418 3.12 1.34 -22.31
N ASN A 419 1.92 0.84 -22.64
CA ASN A 419 0.69 1.62 -22.55
C ASN A 419 0.26 1.85 -21.09
N LEU A 420 0.56 0.90 -20.20
CA LEU A 420 0.39 1.08 -18.76
C LEU A 420 1.32 2.18 -18.26
N VAL A 421 2.61 2.09 -18.60
CA VAL A 421 3.64 3.05 -18.14
C VAL A 421 3.30 4.49 -18.57
N ILE A 422 2.79 4.70 -19.80
CA ILE A 422 2.33 6.04 -20.26
C ILE A 422 1.21 6.58 -19.37
N GLN A 423 0.19 5.76 -19.11
CA GLN A 423 -0.96 6.18 -18.31
C GLN A 423 -0.56 6.42 -16.85
N VAL A 424 0.32 5.58 -16.30
CA VAL A 424 0.89 5.74 -14.95
C VAL A 424 1.70 7.04 -14.86
N ALA A 425 2.54 7.34 -15.86
CA ALA A 425 3.31 8.59 -15.91
C ALA A 425 2.41 9.83 -15.97
N LYS A 426 1.41 9.84 -16.86
CA LYS A 426 0.42 10.92 -16.97
C LYS A 426 -0.35 11.13 -15.67
N LEU A 427 -0.80 10.04 -15.06
CA LEU A 427 -1.51 10.10 -13.80
C LEU A 427 -0.60 10.64 -12.70
N LEU A 428 0.62 10.13 -12.56
CA LEU A 428 1.56 10.57 -11.52
C LEU A 428 1.96 12.06 -11.66
N GLU A 429 2.07 12.58 -12.88
CA GLU A 429 2.34 14.00 -13.15
C GLU A 429 1.21 14.90 -12.60
N CYS A 430 -0.04 14.51 -12.80
CA CYS A 430 -1.21 15.33 -12.47
C CYS A 430 -1.90 14.94 -11.15
N ALA A 431 -1.57 13.80 -10.54
CA ALA A 431 -2.42 13.20 -9.52
C ALA A 431 -2.47 14.00 -8.22
N THR A 432 -3.70 14.20 -7.76
CA THR A 432 -4.08 14.61 -6.41
C THR A 432 -4.99 13.51 -5.84
N SER A 433 -4.72 12.95 -4.66
CA SER A 433 -5.59 11.89 -4.12
C SER A 433 -6.58 12.50 -3.11
N PRO A 434 -7.91 12.39 -3.32
CA PRO A 434 -8.63 11.73 -4.42
C PRO A 434 -8.74 12.58 -5.71
N MET A 435 -8.98 11.93 -6.86
CA MET A 435 -9.27 12.56 -8.16
C MET A 435 -10.71 12.28 -8.63
N ASP A 436 -11.28 13.22 -9.38
CA ASP A 436 -12.56 13.00 -10.04
C ASP A 436 -12.40 12.09 -11.27
N GLY A 437 -13.35 11.18 -11.49
CA GLY A 437 -13.35 10.28 -12.64
C GLY A 437 -13.43 11.01 -13.98
N PHE A 438 -14.03 12.21 -14.02
CA PHE A 438 -14.01 13.10 -15.19
C PHE A 438 -12.58 13.57 -15.51
N ALA A 439 -11.78 13.93 -14.50
CA ALA A 439 -10.39 14.33 -14.69
C ALA A 439 -9.54 13.14 -15.16
N LEU A 440 -9.75 11.95 -14.60
CA LEU A 440 -9.09 10.71 -15.07
C LEU A 440 -9.41 10.43 -16.55
N ALA A 441 -10.67 10.60 -16.96
CA ALA A 441 -11.08 10.42 -18.35
C ALA A 441 -10.45 11.47 -19.29
N GLN A 442 -10.35 12.73 -18.86
CA GLN A 442 -9.68 13.80 -19.63
C GLN A 442 -8.17 13.51 -19.82
N LEU A 443 -7.52 12.89 -18.83
CA LEU A 443 -6.14 12.42 -18.92
C LEU A 443 -5.98 11.16 -19.81
N GLY A 444 -7.08 10.56 -20.27
CA GLY A 444 -7.08 9.34 -21.07
C GLY A 444 -6.75 8.08 -20.25
N ILE A 445 -6.99 8.10 -18.93
CA ILE A 445 -6.75 6.96 -18.04
C ILE A 445 -7.88 5.94 -18.17
N ASN A 446 -7.51 4.67 -18.41
CA ASN A 446 -8.45 3.57 -18.39
C ASN A 446 -8.80 3.19 -16.93
N ILE A 447 -9.89 3.77 -16.43
CA ILE A 447 -10.39 3.56 -15.06
C ILE A 447 -10.63 2.07 -14.76
N ASP A 448 -11.21 1.30 -15.68
CA ASP A 448 -11.57 -0.11 -15.42
C ASP A 448 -10.32 -0.94 -15.18
N ARG A 449 -9.30 -0.71 -16.02
CA ARG A 449 -7.99 -1.33 -15.89
C ARG A 449 -7.29 -0.90 -14.60
N PHE A 450 -7.23 0.39 -14.31
CA PHE A 450 -6.52 0.90 -13.13
C PHE A 450 -7.18 0.47 -11.82
N GLU A 451 -8.50 0.29 -11.83
CA GLU A 451 -9.24 -0.26 -10.70
C GLU A 451 -8.97 -1.76 -10.52
N ASP A 452 -9.00 -2.54 -11.60
CA ASP A 452 -8.69 -3.98 -11.59
C ASP A 452 -7.23 -4.25 -11.15
N GLU A 453 -6.30 -3.38 -11.56
CA GLU A 453 -4.90 -3.44 -11.14
C GLU A 453 -4.66 -2.90 -9.71
N GLY A 454 -5.68 -2.29 -9.09
CA GLY A 454 -5.60 -1.73 -7.73
C GLY A 454 -4.88 -0.39 -7.60
N ILE A 455 -4.51 0.24 -8.71
CA ILE A 455 -3.87 1.57 -8.78
C ILE A 455 -4.81 2.66 -8.27
N ILE A 456 -6.10 2.55 -8.60
CA ILE A 456 -7.14 3.42 -8.09
C ILE A 456 -8.18 2.60 -7.31
N THR A 457 -8.81 3.23 -6.32
CA THR A 457 -9.90 2.64 -5.55
C THR A 457 -11.11 3.53 -5.63
N GLU A 458 -12.26 2.94 -5.93
CA GLU A 458 -13.53 3.64 -5.99
C GLU A 458 -13.87 4.29 -4.63
N GLY A 459 -14.28 5.55 -4.67
CA GLY A 459 -14.72 6.34 -3.53
C GLY A 459 -16.14 6.88 -3.72
N ASP A 460 -16.38 8.10 -3.25
CA ASP A 460 -17.73 8.69 -3.21
C ASP A 460 -18.29 9.01 -4.60
N ARG A 461 -19.62 9.01 -4.72
CA ARG A 461 -20.33 9.46 -5.92
C ARG A 461 -20.18 10.97 -6.11
N ILE A 462 -20.03 11.40 -7.36
CA ILE A 462 -20.09 12.81 -7.75
C ILE A 462 -21.50 13.10 -8.26
N THR A 463 -22.16 14.12 -7.70
CA THR A 463 -23.53 14.51 -8.07
C THR A 463 -23.59 15.75 -8.96
N GLU A 464 -22.49 16.49 -9.07
CA GLU A 464 -22.38 17.73 -9.82
C GLU A 464 -21.05 17.75 -10.59
N LYS A 465 -21.05 18.29 -11.81
CA LYS A 465 -19.86 18.41 -12.65
C LYS A 465 -19.64 19.88 -13.01
N VAL A 466 -18.40 20.33 -13.02
CA VAL A 466 -18.03 21.63 -13.59
C VAL A 466 -17.77 21.46 -15.09
N VAL A 467 -18.39 22.30 -15.90
CA VAL A 467 -18.21 22.36 -17.36
C VAL A 467 -17.59 23.72 -17.69
N ASP A 468 -16.45 23.68 -18.38
CA ASP A 468 -15.81 24.87 -18.93
C ASP A 468 -16.42 25.17 -20.31
N LEU A 469 -16.86 26.42 -20.52
CA LEU A 469 -17.33 26.91 -21.80
C LEU A 469 -16.18 27.44 -22.67
N ALA A 470 -16.46 27.65 -23.96
CA ALA A 470 -15.46 28.11 -24.94
C ALA A 470 -14.90 29.51 -24.66
N ASP A 471 -15.61 30.33 -23.87
CA ASP A 471 -15.20 31.65 -23.39
C ASP A 471 -14.45 31.61 -22.04
N GLY A 472 -14.30 30.43 -21.45
CA GLY A 472 -13.63 30.22 -20.16
C GLY A 472 -14.55 30.36 -18.94
N GLU A 473 -15.85 30.61 -19.12
CA GLU A 473 -16.81 30.58 -18.00
C GLU A 473 -17.03 29.14 -17.50
N ARG A 474 -17.23 29.00 -16.18
CA ARG A 474 -17.41 27.71 -15.50
C ARG A 474 -18.82 27.59 -14.94
N PHE A 475 -19.53 26.56 -15.36
CA PHE A 475 -20.86 26.24 -14.86
C PHE A 475 -20.88 24.90 -14.14
N THR A 476 -21.55 24.86 -12.99
CA THR A 476 -21.85 23.61 -12.29
C THR A 476 -23.17 23.06 -12.78
N VAL A 477 -23.13 21.84 -13.35
CA VAL A 477 -24.32 21.12 -13.81
C VAL A 477 -24.59 19.92 -12.90
N LYS A 478 -25.87 19.64 -12.66
CA LYS A 478 -26.28 18.45 -11.91
C LYS A 478 -26.27 17.23 -12.81
N LEU A 479 -25.75 16.13 -12.28
CA LEU A 479 -25.73 14.85 -12.97
C LEU A 479 -27.02 14.09 -12.64
N GLU A 480 -27.76 13.77 -13.69
CA GLU A 480 -28.91 12.88 -13.67
C GLU A 480 -28.50 11.47 -14.14
N ARG A 481 -29.29 10.45 -13.84
CA ARG A 481 -29.02 9.09 -14.33
C ARG A 481 -29.84 8.80 -15.58
N CYS A 482 -29.28 7.98 -16.47
CA CYS A 482 -29.99 7.42 -17.61
C CYS A 482 -30.78 6.14 -17.24
N ALA A 483 -31.61 5.66 -18.16
CA ALA A 483 -32.24 4.33 -18.03
C ALA A 483 -31.18 3.22 -17.90
N ASP A 484 -30.07 3.35 -18.65
CA ASP A 484 -28.87 2.53 -18.48
C ASP A 484 -28.11 2.96 -17.22
N GLY A 485 -27.98 2.04 -16.25
CA GLY A 485 -27.24 2.27 -15.00
C GLY A 485 -25.74 2.51 -15.17
N SER A 486 -25.17 2.17 -16.32
CA SER A 486 -23.78 2.46 -16.66
C SER A 486 -23.56 3.91 -17.13
N GLN A 487 -24.63 4.71 -17.23
CA GLN A 487 -24.61 6.06 -17.77
C GLN A 487 -25.25 7.09 -16.84
N VAL A 488 -24.69 8.29 -16.86
CA VAL A 488 -25.23 9.52 -16.28
C VAL A 488 -25.38 10.55 -17.39
N ARG A 489 -26.26 11.53 -17.23
CA ARG A 489 -26.41 12.63 -18.15
C ARG A 489 -26.45 13.95 -17.41
N TYR A 490 -26.17 15.03 -18.11
CA TYR A 490 -26.54 16.38 -17.66
C TYR A 490 -27.11 17.14 -18.84
N ARG A 491 -27.89 18.17 -18.55
CA ARG A 491 -28.39 19.08 -19.57
C ARG A 491 -27.37 20.19 -19.80
N ASP A 492 -26.86 20.29 -21.02
CA ASP A 492 -25.95 21.35 -21.43
C ASP A 492 -26.67 22.70 -21.34
N THR A 493 -26.09 23.64 -20.59
CA THR A 493 -26.66 24.97 -20.35
C THR A 493 -26.70 25.85 -21.59
N LEU A 494 -25.85 25.57 -22.58
CA LEU A 494 -25.69 26.38 -23.79
C LEU A 494 -26.51 25.83 -24.95
N THR A 495 -26.51 24.50 -25.13
CA THR A 495 -27.25 23.85 -26.23
C THR A 495 -28.63 23.32 -25.83
N GLY A 496 -28.89 23.16 -24.53
CA GLY A 496 -30.12 22.57 -24.01
C GLY A 496 -30.25 21.06 -24.23
N ASN A 497 -29.25 20.42 -24.84
CA ASN A 497 -29.20 19.00 -25.15
C ASN A 497 -28.70 18.17 -23.96
N ASP A 498 -29.10 16.91 -23.92
CA ASP A 498 -28.59 15.95 -22.93
C ASP A 498 -27.21 15.43 -23.36
N VAL A 499 -26.23 15.59 -22.48
CA VAL A 499 -24.89 15.02 -22.64
C VAL A 499 -24.79 13.79 -21.77
N VAL A 500 -24.63 12.62 -22.40
CA VAL A 500 -24.53 11.32 -21.72
C VAL A 500 -23.07 10.92 -21.53
N LEU A 501 -22.73 10.47 -20.32
CA LEU A 501 -21.39 10.11 -19.87
C LEU A 501 -21.40 8.77 -19.11
N PRO A 502 -20.30 8.01 -19.09
CA PRO A 502 -20.18 6.83 -18.23
C PRO A 502 -20.32 7.16 -16.73
N ALA A 503 -21.10 6.38 -16.00
CA ALA A 503 -21.36 6.57 -14.57
C ALA A 503 -20.09 6.46 -13.70
N LYS A 504 -19.08 5.71 -14.15
CA LYS A 504 -17.77 5.61 -13.50
C LYS A 504 -16.97 6.93 -13.50
N HIS A 505 -17.26 7.84 -14.43
CA HIS A 505 -16.66 9.17 -14.41
C HIS A 505 -17.23 10.02 -13.27
N ALA A 506 -18.48 9.75 -12.85
CA ALA A 506 -19.15 10.38 -11.71
C ALA A 506 -18.77 9.72 -10.37
N ARG A 507 -17.49 9.44 -10.17
CA ARG A 507 -16.90 8.91 -8.93
C ARG A 507 -15.66 9.67 -8.55
N ARG A 508 -15.41 9.80 -7.25
CA ARG A 508 -14.10 10.12 -6.71
C ARG A 508 -13.28 8.85 -6.61
N TRP A 509 -12.04 8.91 -7.06
CA TRP A 509 -11.11 7.80 -7.10
C TRP A 509 -9.93 8.11 -6.19
N LYS A 510 -9.69 7.26 -5.21
CA LYS A 510 -8.46 7.32 -4.42
C LYS A 510 -7.32 6.76 -5.25
N VAL A 511 -6.29 7.57 -5.49
CA VAL A 511 -5.12 7.19 -6.28
C VAL A 511 -3.99 6.75 -5.35
N ASP A 512 -3.35 5.63 -5.65
CA ASP A 512 -2.18 5.11 -4.93
C ASP A 512 -0.87 5.61 -5.56
N LEU A 513 -0.37 6.75 -5.08
CA LEU A 513 0.79 7.43 -5.65
C LEU A 513 2.10 6.64 -5.49
N ASN A 514 2.20 5.79 -4.47
CA ASN A 514 3.42 5.01 -4.22
C ASN A 514 3.49 3.83 -5.18
N TRP A 515 2.36 3.16 -5.40
CA TRP A 515 2.27 2.10 -6.40
C TRP A 515 2.54 2.61 -7.82
N LEU A 516 2.01 3.79 -8.20
CA LEU A 516 2.34 4.41 -9.50
C LEU A 516 3.84 4.61 -9.70
N ARG A 517 4.55 5.09 -8.66
CA ARG A 517 6.01 5.27 -8.71
C ARG A 517 6.73 3.93 -8.88
N GLU A 518 6.32 2.92 -8.13
CA GLU A 518 6.90 1.58 -8.22
C GLU A 518 6.72 0.97 -9.59
N GLU A 519 5.57 1.14 -10.25
CA GLU A 519 5.34 0.60 -11.58
C GLU A 519 6.30 1.20 -12.63
N ILE A 520 6.53 2.52 -12.59
CA ILE A 520 7.51 3.16 -13.47
C ILE A 520 8.93 2.67 -13.16
N ILE A 521 9.29 2.59 -11.87
CA ILE A 521 10.61 2.15 -11.44
C ILE A 521 10.86 0.68 -11.80
N THR A 522 9.85 -0.16 -11.69
CA THR A 522 9.92 -1.60 -12.01
C THR A 522 10.09 -1.78 -13.52
N ALA A 523 9.36 -1.02 -14.35
CA ALA A 523 9.57 -0.98 -15.80
C ALA A 523 11.03 -0.66 -16.17
N LEU A 524 11.61 0.32 -15.47
CA LEU A 524 12.99 0.79 -15.68
C LEU A 524 14.05 -0.18 -15.13
N GLY A 525 13.74 -0.90 -14.06
CA GLY A 525 14.67 -1.78 -13.36
C GLY A 525 15.19 -2.94 -14.20
N SER A 526 14.41 -3.42 -15.18
CA SER A 526 14.80 -4.49 -16.11
C SER A 526 16.00 -4.12 -17.00
N ALA A 527 16.24 -2.82 -17.19
CA ALA A 527 17.28 -2.29 -18.07
C ALA A 527 18.61 -1.94 -17.38
N LEU A 528 18.68 -2.01 -16.05
CA LEU A 528 19.78 -1.46 -15.25
C LEU A 528 20.80 -2.51 -14.81
N GLN A 529 22.07 -2.09 -14.68
CA GLN A 529 23.12 -2.88 -14.04
C GLN A 529 23.29 -2.41 -12.59
N GLY A 530 23.01 -3.27 -11.61
CA GLY A 530 23.31 -3.02 -10.19
C GLY A 530 22.11 -2.64 -9.29
N VAL A 531 22.44 -2.26 -8.05
CA VAL A 531 21.52 -2.20 -6.90
C VAL A 531 20.44 -1.13 -7.06
N ARG A 532 19.17 -1.56 -6.91
CA ARG A 532 17.97 -0.71 -6.91
C ARG A 532 18.03 0.34 -5.79
N GLY A 533 17.56 1.55 -6.10
CA GLY A 533 17.43 2.66 -5.13
C GLY A 533 16.71 2.24 -3.85
N LYS A 534 17.26 2.65 -2.71
CA LYS A 534 16.87 2.18 -1.37
C LYS A 534 15.64 2.87 -0.77
N HIS A 535 15.14 3.96 -1.36
CA HIS A 535 14.05 4.77 -0.78
C HIS A 535 13.19 5.41 -1.88
N LEU A 536 11.89 5.07 -1.92
CA LEU A 536 10.91 5.60 -2.89
C LEU A 536 10.46 7.04 -2.56
N ASP A 537 10.77 7.54 -1.36
CA ASP A 537 10.24 8.80 -0.82
C ASP A 537 11.18 10.02 -1.00
N GLU A 538 12.43 9.82 -1.44
CA GLU A 538 13.37 10.92 -1.71
C GLU A 538 13.46 11.21 -3.21
N GLU A 539 13.02 12.40 -3.63
CA GLU A 539 13.17 12.86 -5.02
C GLU A 539 14.44 13.75 -5.17
N PRO A 540 15.28 13.50 -6.20
CA PRO A 540 15.14 12.45 -7.22
C PRO A 540 15.55 11.06 -6.70
N VAL A 541 14.81 10.03 -7.13
CA VAL A 541 15.09 8.63 -6.78
C VAL A 541 16.25 8.15 -7.65
N PHE A 542 17.35 7.71 -7.05
CA PHE A 542 18.45 7.07 -7.78
C PHE A 542 18.09 5.62 -8.12
N LEU A 543 18.03 5.28 -9.40
CA LEU A 543 17.59 3.97 -9.86
C LEU A 543 18.74 2.97 -10.03
N GLY A 544 19.93 3.47 -10.36
CA GLY A 544 21.11 2.64 -10.63
C GLY A 544 22.01 3.29 -11.68
N GLU A 545 22.86 2.48 -12.30
CA GLU A 545 23.77 2.92 -13.36
C GLU A 545 23.48 2.14 -14.65
N LEU A 546 23.54 2.84 -15.78
CA LEU A 546 23.41 2.28 -17.11
C LEU A 546 24.75 2.37 -17.82
N ASP A 547 25.21 1.27 -18.42
CA ASP A 547 26.38 1.31 -19.29
C ASP A 547 26.01 1.99 -20.62
N ILE A 548 26.56 3.19 -20.81
CA ILE A 548 26.49 3.93 -22.07
C ILE A 548 27.93 4.15 -22.55
N ASP A 549 28.29 3.49 -23.66
CA ASP A 549 29.60 3.61 -24.31
C ASP A 549 30.78 3.27 -23.37
N GLY A 550 30.60 2.33 -22.46
CA GLY A 550 31.62 1.89 -21.49
C GLY A 550 31.69 2.73 -20.23
N PHE A 551 30.80 3.70 -20.06
CA PHE A 551 30.72 4.56 -18.89
C PHE A 551 29.49 4.24 -18.02
N PRO A 552 29.65 4.17 -16.68
CA PRO A 552 28.52 4.02 -15.77
C PRO A 552 27.77 5.35 -15.63
N VAL A 553 26.67 5.51 -16.37
CA VAL A 553 25.83 6.71 -16.35
C VAL A 553 24.75 6.55 -15.28
N ALA A 554 24.72 7.48 -14.33
CA ALA A 554 23.72 7.49 -13.26
C ALA A 554 22.30 7.72 -13.83
N LEU A 555 21.34 6.86 -13.46
CA LEU A 555 19.94 7.03 -13.80
C LEU A 555 19.14 7.44 -12.56
N HIS A 556 18.40 8.53 -12.68
CA HIS A 556 17.50 9.06 -11.67
C HIS A 556 16.06 9.13 -12.20
N PHE A 557 15.09 9.11 -11.30
CA PHE A 557 13.68 9.37 -11.61
C PHE A 557 13.12 10.50 -10.74
N ALA A 558 12.37 11.41 -11.35
CA ALA A 558 11.68 12.50 -10.67
C ALA A 558 10.32 12.76 -11.31
N ALA A 559 9.27 12.82 -10.48
CA ALA A 559 7.92 13.08 -10.93
C ALA A 559 7.57 14.57 -10.80
N LYS A 560 6.52 15.01 -11.49
CA LYS A 560 5.97 16.38 -11.38
C LYS A 560 6.97 17.48 -11.73
N MET A 561 7.87 17.22 -12.68
CA MET A 561 8.93 18.17 -13.07
C MET A 561 8.40 19.33 -13.92
N SER A 562 7.12 19.34 -14.31
CA SER A 562 6.45 20.54 -14.83
C SER A 562 6.21 21.60 -13.75
N ASN A 563 6.19 21.22 -12.46
CA ASN A 563 6.04 22.15 -11.36
C ASN A 563 7.39 22.79 -11.01
N GLU A 564 7.47 24.11 -11.07
CA GLU A 564 8.70 24.87 -10.82
C GLU A 564 9.31 24.61 -9.45
N ARG A 565 8.50 24.49 -8.39
CA ARG A 565 9.00 24.21 -7.02
C ARG A 565 9.61 22.81 -6.93
N GLN A 566 8.97 21.83 -7.55
CA GLN A 566 9.47 20.45 -7.57
C GLN A 566 10.75 20.35 -8.39
N TYR A 567 10.78 20.98 -9.55
CA TYR A 567 11.97 21.08 -10.39
C TYR A 567 13.15 21.70 -9.63
N ALA A 568 12.94 22.85 -8.97
CA ALA A 568 13.99 23.54 -8.20
C ALA A 568 14.54 22.65 -7.07
N LYS A 569 13.67 21.89 -6.38
CA LYS A 569 14.08 20.93 -5.35
C LYS A 569 14.98 19.82 -5.92
N VAL A 570 14.59 19.24 -7.06
CA VAL A 570 15.33 18.17 -7.74
C VAL A 570 16.67 18.69 -8.29
N ASP A 571 16.66 19.84 -8.96
CA ASP A 571 17.86 20.50 -9.47
C ASP A 571 18.86 20.79 -8.34
N THR A 572 18.39 21.36 -7.22
CA THR A 572 19.22 21.59 -6.02
C THR A 572 19.82 20.30 -5.49
N ALA A 573 19.01 19.25 -5.32
CA ALA A 573 19.47 17.96 -4.80
C ALA A 573 20.55 17.32 -5.68
N LEU A 574 20.43 17.44 -7.01
CA LEU A 574 21.41 16.93 -7.96
C LEU A 574 22.70 17.77 -7.98
N ARG A 575 22.61 19.09 -7.81
CA ARG A 575 23.79 19.97 -7.68
C ARG A 575 24.60 19.70 -6.42
N LEU A 576 23.95 19.33 -5.32
CA LEU A 576 24.62 18.94 -4.08
C LEU A 576 25.37 17.61 -4.18
N ARG A 577 25.11 16.82 -5.22
CA ARG A 577 25.74 15.50 -5.46
C ARG A 577 26.38 15.44 -6.86
N PRO A 578 27.36 16.30 -7.16
CA PRO A 578 27.94 16.38 -8.50
C PRO A 578 28.67 15.07 -8.85
N ARG A 579 28.50 14.63 -10.10
CA ARG A 579 29.18 13.45 -10.65
C ARG A 579 30.13 13.88 -11.78
N PRO A 580 31.22 13.13 -12.02
CA PRO A 580 32.17 13.46 -13.08
C PRO A 580 31.58 13.31 -14.49
N ILE A 581 30.54 12.47 -14.63
CA ILE A 581 29.85 12.19 -15.89
C ILE A 581 28.38 12.62 -15.71
N PRO A 582 27.78 13.33 -16.68
CA PRO A 582 26.35 13.65 -16.66
C PRO A 582 25.51 12.39 -16.51
N GLY A 583 24.58 12.38 -15.56
CA GLY A 583 23.55 11.36 -15.46
C GLY A 583 22.33 11.66 -16.34
N VAL A 584 21.32 10.82 -16.21
CA VAL A 584 19.99 10.95 -16.81
C VAL A 584 18.96 11.10 -15.69
N VAL A 585 18.01 12.01 -15.85
CA VAL A 585 16.82 12.16 -15.01
C VAL A 585 15.61 11.84 -15.87
N LEU A 586 14.97 10.70 -15.63
CA LEU A 586 13.70 10.37 -16.25
C LEU A 586 12.57 11.08 -15.52
N THR A 587 11.60 11.59 -16.29
CA THR A 587 10.48 12.34 -15.72
C THR A 587 9.14 12.02 -16.35
N THR A 588 8.08 12.23 -15.58
CA THR A 588 6.68 12.12 -16.00
C THR A 588 6.19 13.35 -16.78
N ALA A 589 6.95 14.45 -16.78
CA ALA A 589 6.59 15.64 -17.55
C ALA A 589 6.84 15.43 -19.04
N SER A 590 5.83 15.69 -19.88
CA SER A 590 5.93 15.60 -21.35
C SER A 590 6.83 16.67 -21.97
N VAL A 591 6.89 17.85 -21.36
CA VAL A 591 7.73 18.97 -21.83
C VAL A 591 8.55 19.51 -20.66
N PRO A 592 9.61 18.80 -20.23
CA PRO A 592 10.43 19.21 -19.11
C PRO A 592 11.48 20.24 -19.54
N PHE A 593 12.06 20.93 -18.55
CA PHE A 593 13.35 21.58 -18.77
C PHE A 593 14.40 20.52 -19.15
N PRO A 594 15.28 20.80 -20.12
CA PRO A 594 16.15 19.78 -20.71
C PRO A 594 17.26 19.26 -19.77
N PHE A 595 17.54 19.95 -18.66
CA PHE A 595 18.64 19.62 -17.75
C PHE A 595 18.24 19.86 -16.29
N ALA A 596 18.80 19.09 -15.36
CA ALA A 596 18.69 19.32 -13.91
C ALA A 596 20.06 19.03 -13.26
N GLY A 597 20.67 20.05 -12.67
CA GLY A 597 22.07 20.03 -12.25
C GLY A 597 23.00 19.78 -13.45
N THR A 598 23.75 18.67 -13.39
CA THR A 598 24.64 18.21 -14.48
C THR A 598 24.05 17.05 -15.27
N ASN A 599 22.74 16.83 -15.20
CA ASN A 599 22.07 15.64 -15.75
C ASN A 599 21.13 16.02 -16.89
N VAL A 600 21.00 15.13 -17.88
CA VAL A 600 20.05 15.26 -18.99
C VAL A 600 18.66 14.83 -18.51
N VAL A 601 17.64 15.67 -18.69
CA VAL A 601 16.26 15.34 -18.34
C VAL A 601 15.55 14.78 -19.57
N ILE A 602 14.93 13.61 -19.43
CA ILE A 602 14.28 12.90 -20.54
C ILE A 602 12.86 12.47 -20.11
N PRO A 603 11.81 12.81 -20.85
CA PRO A 603 10.47 12.29 -20.62
C PRO A 603 10.45 10.76 -20.71
N VAL A 604 9.76 10.10 -19.78
CA VAL A 604 9.58 8.64 -19.81
C VAL A 604 8.90 8.20 -21.11
N GLU A 605 7.94 8.99 -21.61
CA GLU A 605 7.20 8.68 -22.83
C GLU A 605 8.07 8.62 -24.10
N ASP A 606 9.19 9.36 -24.15
CA ASP A 606 10.10 9.40 -25.30
C ASP A 606 10.94 8.13 -25.44
N VAL A 607 11.09 7.38 -24.34
CA VAL A 607 11.97 6.21 -24.27
C VAL A 607 11.21 4.90 -24.15
N LEU A 608 9.91 4.90 -24.41
CA LEU A 608 9.11 3.69 -24.43
C LEU A 608 9.28 2.90 -25.73
N ALA A 609 9.20 1.58 -25.60
CA ALA A 609 9.25 0.66 -26.73
C ALA A 609 7.98 0.80 -27.59
N SER A 610 8.17 0.75 -28.90
CA SER A 610 7.08 0.70 -29.88
C SER A 610 6.65 -0.75 -30.12
N GLY A 611 5.40 -1.09 -29.79
CA GLY A 611 4.82 -2.42 -30.02
C GLY A 611 5.02 -3.41 -28.86
N ARG A 612 4.83 -4.72 -29.12
CA ARG A 612 5.07 -5.76 -28.11
C ARG A 612 6.59 -6.02 -28.02
N SER A 613 7.21 -5.45 -27.00
CA SER A 613 8.62 -5.66 -26.63
C SER A 613 8.69 -6.44 -25.31
N ALA A 614 9.80 -7.14 -25.06
CA ALA A 614 10.03 -7.83 -23.79
C ALA A 614 10.26 -6.86 -22.62
N ALA A 615 10.59 -5.60 -22.91
CA ALA A 615 10.73 -4.52 -21.95
C ALA A 615 9.97 -3.28 -22.43
N ALA A 616 9.29 -2.59 -21.52
CA ALA A 616 8.51 -1.41 -21.80
C ALA A 616 9.38 -0.21 -22.19
N ILE A 617 10.63 -0.18 -21.73
CA ILE A 617 11.59 0.91 -21.98
C ILE A 617 12.60 0.46 -23.04
N ASP A 618 12.71 1.26 -24.10
CA ASP A 618 13.68 1.11 -25.17
C ASP A 618 15.01 1.76 -24.75
N THR A 619 15.93 0.94 -24.27
CA THR A 619 17.27 1.39 -23.84
C THR A 619 18.09 1.98 -24.99
N ALA A 620 17.85 1.61 -26.24
CA ALA A 620 18.54 2.18 -27.38
C ALA A 620 18.10 3.64 -27.61
N ARG A 621 16.79 3.91 -27.52
CA ARG A 621 16.25 5.28 -27.57
C ARG A 621 16.78 6.14 -26.43
N LEU A 622 16.79 5.60 -25.21
CA LEU A 622 17.35 6.27 -24.04
C LEU A 622 18.80 6.70 -24.26
N LYS A 623 19.65 5.80 -24.78
CA LYS A 623 21.06 6.09 -25.09
C LYS A 623 21.21 7.17 -26.16
N VAL A 624 20.36 7.16 -27.20
CA VAL A 624 20.37 8.18 -28.26
C VAL A 624 20.00 9.55 -27.68
N SER A 625 18.91 9.64 -26.90
CA SER A 625 18.48 10.90 -26.27
C SER A 625 19.53 11.44 -25.30
N TYR A 626 20.17 10.58 -24.51
CA TYR A 626 21.29 10.98 -23.64
C TYR A 626 22.46 11.57 -24.43
N ARG A 627 22.93 10.90 -25.50
CA ARG A 627 24.06 11.38 -26.31
C ARG A 627 23.81 12.76 -26.90
N HIS A 628 22.57 13.05 -27.30
CA HIS A 628 22.18 14.36 -27.81
C HIS A 628 22.29 15.46 -26.74
N GLY A 629 21.98 15.15 -25.48
CA GLY A 629 21.99 16.10 -24.35
C GLY A 629 23.28 16.16 -23.54
N GLN A 630 24.16 15.15 -23.61
CA GLN A 630 25.29 14.99 -22.68
C GLN A 630 26.27 16.17 -22.72
N GLN A 631 26.66 16.63 -23.91
CA GLN A 631 27.58 17.77 -24.06
C GLN A 631 27.01 19.07 -23.50
N ALA A 632 25.68 19.21 -23.54
CA ALA A 632 24.97 20.35 -23.01
C ALA A 632 24.86 20.29 -21.48
N ALA A 633 24.56 19.11 -20.92
CA ALA A 633 24.51 18.87 -19.49
C ALA A 633 25.88 19.09 -18.80
N MET A 634 26.99 18.77 -19.48
CA MET A 634 28.34 19.08 -18.99
C MET A 634 28.61 20.58 -18.85
N GLY A 635 27.87 21.43 -19.56
CA GLY A 635 27.92 22.89 -19.41
C GLY A 635 27.19 23.42 -18.17
N GLY A 636 26.48 22.56 -17.43
CA GLY A 636 25.60 22.94 -16.32
C GLY A 636 26.30 23.24 -14.97
N THR A 637 27.62 23.03 -14.86
CA THR A 637 28.39 23.24 -13.62
C THR A 637 28.85 24.67 -13.41
N ALA A 638 29.16 25.42 -14.48
CA ALA A 638 29.63 26.80 -14.41
C ALA A 638 29.41 27.52 -15.73
N ILE A 639 29.21 28.85 -15.67
CA ILE A 639 29.21 29.69 -16.86
C ILE A 639 30.60 29.61 -17.50
N SER A 640 30.68 29.09 -18.71
CA SER A 640 31.95 28.95 -19.41
C SER A 640 31.79 29.12 -20.91
N VAL A 641 32.84 29.63 -21.54
CA VAL A 641 32.95 29.72 -22.99
C VAL A 641 34.07 28.78 -23.40
N LYS A 642 33.75 27.73 -24.15
CA LYS A 642 34.75 26.83 -24.73
C LYS A 642 35.03 27.23 -26.16
N VAL A 643 36.25 27.68 -26.43
CA VAL A 643 36.71 28.06 -27.77
C VAL A 643 37.31 26.83 -28.46
N SER A 644 36.95 26.63 -29.73
CA SER A 644 37.52 25.61 -30.59
C SER A 644 39.03 25.84 -30.83
N SER A 645 39.77 24.78 -31.14
CA SER A 645 41.22 24.83 -31.38
C SER A 645 41.62 25.75 -32.54
N ASP A 646 40.69 26.03 -33.46
CA ASP A 646 40.87 26.98 -34.57
C ASP A 646 40.64 28.46 -34.17
N GLY A 647 40.12 28.73 -32.98
CA GLY A 647 39.83 30.08 -32.48
C GLY A 647 38.67 30.79 -33.21
N TYR A 648 37.93 30.12 -34.08
CA TYR A 648 36.86 30.73 -34.90
C TYR A 648 35.45 30.36 -34.47
N SER A 649 35.30 29.33 -33.64
CA SER A 649 34.03 28.95 -33.05
C SER A 649 34.14 28.79 -31.53
N ALA A 650 33.05 29.07 -30.83
CA ALA A 650 32.96 28.83 -29.39
C ALA A 650 31.55 28.39 -29.01
N VAL A 651 31.44 27.73 -27.85
CA VAL A 651 30.16 27.35 -27.24
C VAL A 651 30.08 27.99 -25.87
N LEU A 652 29.02 28.79 -25.64
CA LEU A 652 28.67 29.33 -24.34
C LEU A 652 27.77 28.34 -23.60
N TYR A 653 28.15 28.05 -22.37
CA TYR A 653 27.37 27.26 -21.44
C TYR A 653 26.88 28.15 -20.30
N ILE A 654 25.58 28.12 -20.04
CA ILE A 654 24.94 28.78 -18.90
C ILE A 654 24.05 27.73 -18.21
N PRO A 655 24.13 27.54 -16.88
CA PRO A 655 23.23 26.65 -16.16
C PRO A 655 21.76 26.97 -16.46
N GLY A 656 20.95 25.93 -16.75
CA GLY A 656 19.52 26.07 -17.04
C GLY A 656 19.18 26.60 -18.44
N LYS A 657 20.15 26.80 -19.35
CA LYS A 657 19.92 27.17 -20.76
C LYS A 657 20.63 26.22 -21.72
N ALA A 658 20.09 26.07 -22.92
CA ALA A 658 20.73 25.28 -23.96
C ALA A 658 22.10 25.87 -24.34
N PRO A 659 23.13 25.08 -24.70
CA PRO A 659 24.42 25.62 -25.12
C PRO A 659 24.28 26.46 -26.38
N TRP A 660 24.87 27.65 -26.36
CA TRP A 660 24.80 28.56 -27.48
C TRP A 660 26.10 28.54 -28.28
N ARG A 661 26.04 27.95 -29.48
CA ARG A 661 27.17 27.91 -30.42
C ARG A 661 27.28 29.22 -31.20
N VAL A 662 28.48 29.78 -31.24
CA VAL A 662 28.77 31.08 -31.86
C VAL A 662 30.03 31.00 -32.70
N THR A 663 30.01 31.66 -33.86
CA THR A 663 31.15 31.75 -34.78
C THR A 663 31.54 33.21 -35.00
N GLY A 664 32.86 33.48 -35.05
CA GLY A 664 33.44 34.81 -35.28
C GLY A 664 34.06 35.44 -34.03
N LYS A 665 35.29 35.93 -34.18
CA LYS A 665 36.17 36.42 -33.08
C LYS A 665 35.53 37.50 -32.21
N GLY A 666 34.85 38.49 -32.82
CA GLY A 666 34.19 39.56 -32.06
C GLY A 666 33.07 39.07 -31.14
N LYS A 667 32.27 38.08 -31.59
CA LYS A 667 31.22 37.48 -30.77
C LYS A 667 31.79 36.63 -29.63
N ILE A 668 32.84 35.87 -29.92
CA ILE A 668 33.55 35.05 -28.91
C ILE A 668 34.13 35.95 -27.82
N ALA A 669 34.78 37.06 -28.18
CA ALA A 669 35.34 38.02 -27.23
C ALA A 669 34.29 38.64 -26.30
N VAL A 670 33.11 39.02 -26.84
CA VAL A 670 31.99 39.54 -26.03
C VAL A 670 31.50 38.51 -25.02
N LEU A 671 31.35 37.25 -25.42
CA LEU A 671 30.91 36.19 -24.52
C LEU A 671 31.97 35.86 -23.45
N GLN A 672 33.25 35.84 -23.83
CA GLN A 672 34.35 35.61 -22.89
C GLN A 672 34.39 36.69 -21.82
N ARG A 673 34.29 37.98 -22.21
CA ARG A 673 34.28 39.10 -21.26
C ARG A 673 33.13 39.02 -20.25
N LEU A 674 31.96 38.55 -20.67
CA LEU A 674 30.81 38.38 -19.79
C LEU A 674 30.96 37.17 -18.85
N ALA A 675 31.52 36.07 -19.34
CA ALA A 675 31.83 34.90 -18.52
C ALA A 675 32.92 35.22 -17.48
N ASP A 676 33.97 35.94 -17.89
CA ASP A 676 35.06 36.36 -17.01
C ASP A 676 34.57 37.37 -15.95
N ALA A 677 33.72 38.33 -16.34
CA ALA A 677 33.13 39.29 -15.41
C ALA A 677 32.23 38.62 -14.37
N TYR A 678 31.46 37.60 -14.79
CA TYR A 678 30.69 36.76 -13.88
C TYR A 678 31.60 35.98 -12.92
N ALA A 679 32.66 35.34 -13.42
CA ALA A 679 33.62 34.61 -12.59
C ALA A 679 34.37 35.51 -11.59
N ALA A 680 34.59 36.78 -11.94
CA ALA A 680 35.19 37.80 -11.08
C ALA A 680 34.21 38.44 -10.06
N GLY A 681 32.95 37.97 -9.99
CA GLY A 681 31.94 38.51 -9.07
C GLY A 681 31.40 39.89 -9.45
N THR A 682 31.68 40.38 -10.65
CA THR A 682 31.20 41.67 -11.18
C THR A 682 30.41 41.45 -12.47
N PRO A 683 29.16 40.94 -12.39
CA PRO A 683 28.44 40.41 -13.56
C PRO A 683 28.06 41.46 -14.61
N HIS A 684 28.22 42.75 -14.29
CA HIS A 684 27.90 43.88 -15.17
C HIS A 684 29.13 44.35 -15.96
N VAL A 685 29.04 44.29 -17.29
CA VAL A 685 30.09 44.83 -18.17
C VAL A 685 29.57 46.07 -18.89
N ASN A 686 30.27 47.20 -18.73
CA ASN A 686 29.94 48.44 -19.44
C ASN A 686 29.98 48.22 -20.96
N THR A 687 29.01 48.78 -21.70
CA THR A 687 28.86 48.59 -23.15
C THR A 687 30.12 48.96 -23.93
N LYS A 688 30.85 50.02 -23.54
CA LYS A 688 32.10 50.41 -24.21
C LYS A 688 33.19 49.35 -24.03
N LYS A 689 33.34 48.82 -22.81
CA LYS A 689 34.31 47.76 -22.48
C LYS A 689 33.91 46.41 -23.07
N LEU A 690 32.60 46.13 -23.13
CA LEU A 690 32.08 44.90 -23.70
C LEU A 690 32.34 44.81 -25.21
N MET A 691 32.20 45.92 -25.92
CA MET A 691 32.28 45.98 -27.39
C MET A 691 33.67 46.35 -27.93
N GLU A 692 34.67 46.48 -27.07
CA GLU A 692 36.05 46.76 -27.45
C GLU A 692 36.55 45.75 -28.50
N ASP A 693 37.21 46.22 -29.56
CA ASP A 693 37.74 45.39 -30.67
C ASP A 693 36.69 44.62 -31.52
N THR A 694 35.40 44.97 -31.43
CA THR A 694 34.33 44.31 -32.21
C THR A 694 33.80 45.13 -33.40
N ASN A 695 34.27 46.37 -33.58
CA ASN A 695 33.77 47.36 -34.56
C ASN A 695 32.25 47.65 -34.48
N CYS A 696 31.57 47.24 -33.41
CA CYS A 696 30.12 47.37 -33.23
C CYS A 696 29.78 48.22 -32.00
N GLY A 697 28.76 49.07 -32.08
CA GLY A 697 28.35 49.94 -30.96
C GLY A 697 27.51 49.27 -29.87
N SER A 698 26.96 48.07 -30.13
CA SER A 698 26.18 47.31 -29.15
C SER A 698 26.09 45.82 -29.53
N PRO A 699 25.73 44.92 -28.57
CA PRO A 699 25.47 43.52 -28.88
C PRO A 699 24.41 43.33 -29.96
N ALA A 700 23.39 44.20 -30.02
CA ALA A 700 22.34 44.14 -31.04
C ALA A 700 22.85 44.37 -32.47
N ASN A 701 23.99 45.08 -32.63
CA ASN A 701 24.63 45.29 -33.93
C ASN A 701 25.58 44.13 -34.30
N LEU A 702 26.07 43.40 -33.31
CA LEU A 702 27.05 42.32 -33.47
C LEU A 702 26.38 40.95 -33.71
N PHE A 703 25.24 40.69 -33.07
CA PHE A 703 24.48 39.46 -33.23
C PHE A 703 23.34 39.66 -34.24
N SER A 704 23.17 38.70 -35.16
CA SER A 704 22.12 38.78 -36.19
C SER A 704 20.72 38.64 -35.59
N LYS A 705 19.70 39.12 -36.31
CA LYS A 705 18.29 38.99 -35.91
C LYS A 705 17.84 37.53 -35.71
N ASN A 706 18.47 36.59 -36.40
CA ASN A 706 18.17 35.15 -36.33
C ASN A 706 18.97 34.42 -35.23
N SER A 707 19.80 35.12 -34.48
CA SER A 707 20.57 34.55 -33.37
C SER A 707 19.76 34.63 -32.07
N PRO A 708 19.76 33.61 -31.20
CA PRO A 708 19.00 33.59 -29.94
C PRO A 708 19.61 34.50 -28.85
N TRP A 709 20.42 35.50 -29.23
CA TRP A 709 21.30 36.22 -28.30
C TRP A 709 20.54 36.96 -27.18
N LYS A 710 19.28 37.35 -27.42
CA LYS A 710 18.40 37.99 -26.43
C LYS A 710 18.00 37.04 -25.30
N ASP A 711 18.03 35.74 -25.56
CA ASP A 711 17.75 34.73 -24.55
C ASP A 711 18.95 34.55 -23.61
N TYR A 712 20.15 35.00 -23.99
CA TYR A 712 21.38 34.81 -23.22
C TYR A 712 21.97 36.10 -22.66
N LEU A 713 21.57 37.26 -23.17
CA LEU A 713 22.12 38.58 -22.82
C LEU A 713 21.00 39.55 -22.47
N VAL A 714 21.13 40.26 -21.35
CA VAL A 714 20.17 41.30 -20.94
C VAL A 714 20.88 42.62 -20.63
N LYS A 715 20.24 43.72 -21.00
CA LYS A 715 20.70 45.07 -20.67
C LYS A 715 20.28 45.41 -19.24
N VAL A 716 21.20 45.92 -18.44
CA VAL A 716 20.93 46.32 -17.06
C VAL A 716 20.03 47.56 -17.05
N LYS A 717 18.89 47.51 -16.35
CA LYS A 717 17.97 48.66 -16.24
C LYS A 717 18.69 49.84 -15.57
N GLY A 718 18.60 51.03 -16.17
CA GLY A 718 19.23 52.26 -15.63
C GLY A 718 20.74 52.39 -15.86
N ALA A 719 21.42 51.42 -16.48
CA ALA A 719 22.86 51.48 -16.74
C ALA A 719 23.23 51.20 -18.21
N HIS A 720 24.35 51.76 -18.65
CA HIS A 720 24.96 51.42 -19.95
C HIS A 720 25.77 50.13 -19.87
N ALA A 721 25.20 49.07 -19.31
CA ALA A 721 25.87 47.79 -19.08
C ALA A 721 25.03 46.60 -19.53
N TRP A 722 25.71 45.47 -19.74
CA TRP A 722 25.12 44.19 -20.11
C TRP A 722 25.59 43.11 -19.15
N GLN A 723 24.76 42.08 -19.01
CA GLN A 723 25.07 40.90 -18.22
C GLN A 723 24.53 39.65 -18.92
N LEU A 724 24.98 38.48 -18.47
CA LEU A 724 24.39 37.21 -18.86
C LEU A 724 22.98 37.11 -18.28
N HIS A 725 22.03 36.65 -19.10
CA HIS A 725 20.68 36.39 -18.66
C HIS A 725 20.65 35.03 -17.97
N LEU A 726 20.74 35.02 -16.65
CA LEU A 726 20.66 33.82 -15.81
C LEU A 726 19.19 33.51 -15.49
N PRO A 727 18.76 32.24 -15.48
CA PRO A 727 17.47 31.88 -14.91
C PRO A 727 17.48 32.22 -13.40
N MET A 728 16.44 32.90 -12.91
CA MET A 728 16.36 33.35 -11.52
C MET A 728 16.26 32.15 -10.57
N LEU A 729 17.15 32.07 -9.57
CA LEU A 729 17.18 31.01 -8.56
C LEU A 729 16.60 31.46 -7.20
N ASP A 730 16.38 32.76 -6.97
CA ASP A 730 15.90 33.32 -5.70
C ASP A 730 15.17 34.66 -5.92
N GLU A 731 13.83 34.66 -5.97
CA GLU A 731 13.01 35.83 -5.57
C GLU A 731 11.69 35.29 -4.98
N PRO A 732 11.19 35.84 -3.85
CA PRO A 732 9.93 35.42 -3.25
C PRO A 732 8.76 35.79 -4.17
N VAL A 733 7.79 34.89 -4.30
CA VAL A 733 6.56 35.09 -5.06
C VAL A 733 5.85 36.35 -4.56
N GLU A 734 5.85 37.41 -5.36
CA GLU A 734 4.89 38.51 -5.20
C GLU A 734 3.52 38.01 -5.65
N ASP A 735 2.56 38.12 -4.73
CA ASP A 735 1.15 37.81 -4.93
C ASP A 735 0.58 38.85 -5.90
N ASP A 736 0.11 38.42 -7.08
CA ASP A 736 -0.60 39.28 -8.05
C ASP A 736 -2.00 39.64 -7.48
N GLY A 737 -1.99 40.52 -6.48
CA GLY A 737 -3.16 41.26 -6.02
C GLY A 737 -3.45 42.38 -7.00
N LYS A 738 -4.45 42.18 -7.86
CA LYS A 738 -5.03 43.25 -8.69
C LYS A 738 -5.44 44.44 -7.82
N ASP A 739 -4.68 45.52 -7.89
CA ASP A 739 -5.15 46.83 -7.41
C ASP A 739 -6.33 47.27 -8.29
N VAL A 740 -7.52 47.14 -7.72
CA VAL A 740 -8.74 47.76 -8.25
C VAL A 740 -8.68 49.24 -7.90
N GLU A 741 -8.47 50.08 -8.91
CA GLU A 741 -8.69 51.52 -8.84
C GLU A 741 -10.12 51.82 -8.36
N ILE A 742 -10.27 52.28 -7.11
CA ILE A 742 -11.49 52.95 -6.67
C ILE A 742 -11.30 54.45 -6.89
N LYS A 743 -11.99 54.96 -7.91
CA LYS A 743 -12.22 56.39 -8.13
C LYS A 743 -13.06 56.95 -6.97
N GLU A 744 -12.47 57.80 -6.14
CA GLU A 744 -13.23 58.74 -5.31
C GLU A 744 -13.81 59.84 -6.21
N GLY A 745 -15.12 59.77 -6.46
CA GLY A 745 -15.91 60.87 -6.98
C GLY A 745 -16.49 61.69 -5.82
N ALA A 746 -16.05 62.94 -5.70
CA ALA A 746 -16.70 63.94 -4.88
C ALA A 746 -18.01 64.42 -5.53
N LEU A 747 -19.11 64.43 -4.76
CA LEU A 747 -20.34 65.23 -4.90
C LEU A 747 -21.04 65.12 -3.53
N THR A 748 -20.90 66.05 -2.59
CA THR A 748 -21.77 67.22 -2.39
C THR A 748 -23.20 67.03 -2.90
N GLY A 749 -24.16 66.88 -1.98
CA GLY A 749 -25.59 66.84 -2.26
C GLY A 749 -26.31 65.89 -1.33
#